data_AF-A0A931TG92-F1
#
_entry.id   AF-A0A931TG92-F1
#
_cell.length_a   1.000
_cell.length_b   1.000
_cell.length_c   1.000
_cell.angle_alpha   90.00
_cell.angle_beta   90.00
_cell.angle_gamma   90.00
#
_symmetry.space_group_name_H-M   'P 1'
#
loop_
_entity.id
_entity.type
_entity.pdbx_description
1 polymer ?
#
loop_
_entity_poly.entity_id
_entity_poly.type
_entity_poly.pdbx_seq_one_letter_code
_entity_poly.pdbx_strand_id
1 'polypeptide(L)'
;MYIKFWGTRGSIAAPGWNTAKFGGNTSCIEVRSPGGTLIVLDCGTGARELGMHLMRSAPKPLRLHLFIGHTHWDHIQGFPFFAPAFMPGAEVNIYAPLGFQKSLGEAMAGQMEYAYFPVKLKDLRSRIHFTELDEGFFRVGDVLVETQYLNHTAPTIAYRLSNGNATLVYVTDHEPFWKPSGRFEHPGDHRHIAFLKGADLVIHDAQYTDEEYKTRFGWGHSSIRYATDVALAAGAARLALFHHDPTHDDETMEALQVDARKHALERGGRLDVFAAMEGLELEVKGGGEAASALATSAIRRVPIVGCRVALVNADEGEISSIERELAEDSLVLLSMPDAKTAVTRVKEIAPDIAIVSQQLPDADGAQLVARLREAARQPELPVLVLTDEVEGELRWDGDAPTDYLARPFSPPMLRARVRAWLARTLTGGDERRTLDEREAAIPAGGLHDDEPGDKYIGTLAAMPLFRPLTREQLTALARGGIDQLYPPGHVIVREGTPGDSLFVILSGRVRVTETSRETQAELVLSELGTGEIFGELGVLRNQPRTASVVAIERSHILMLPPANFLRAVERVPGLALGLLKVLAARLGDADRKLARYAPDPLTGLMSRRALIEQYRRVAAGARRRRTGALLILLDVLELRRINDRYGYAFGDEVLKTVADAILEATRTTDLVARVGGDEFAVLLVDVVPKDVQCVVDRVRSKIEEAKRRRELPEPLALSLGVAFASTPPDVPDDLFRDADTDMQRRRLPV
;
A
#
# COMPACT_ATOMS: atom_id res chain seq x y z
N MET A 1 -10.01 -37.08 1.96
CA MET A 1 -9.99 -35.99 2.96
C MET A 1 -11.19 -36.14 3.88
N TYR A 2 -11.05 -35.76 5.15
CA TYR A 2 -12.16 -35.67 6.12
C TYR A 2 -12.62 -34.22 6.23
N ILE A 3 -13.94 -33.99 6.23
CA ILE A 3 -14.56 -32.66 6.32
C ILE A 3 -15.57 -32.70 7.46
N LYS A 4 -15.62 -31.66 8.29
CA LYS A 4 -16.66 -31.48 9.31
C LYS A 4 -17.16 -30.03 9.35
N PHE A 5 -18.48 -29.87 9.36
CA PHE A 5 -19.15 -28.58 9.45
C PHE A 5 -19.35 -28.19 10.92
N TRP A 6 -18.86 -27.01 11.31
CA TRP A 6 -18.97 -26.43 12.66
C TRP A 6 -19.84 -25.17 12.69
N GLY A 7 -20.07 -24.54 11.53
CA GLY A 7 -21.08 -23.50 11.31
C GLY A 7 -21.40 -23.39 9.82
N THR A 8 -22.63 -23.02 9.50
CA THR A 8 -23.27 -23.15 8.17
C THR A 8 -24.05 -21.92 7.70
N ARG A 9 -24.32 -20.97 8.61
CA ARG A 9 -25.06 -19.73 8.32
C ARG A 9 -24.17 -18.64 7.74
N GLY A 10 -24.73 -17.82 6.86
CA GLY A 10 -24.16 -16.55 6.43
C GLY A 10 -24.65 -15.36 7.25
N SER A 11 -24.02 -14.20 7.04
CA SER A 11 -24.32 -12.87 7.60
C SER A 11 -24.21 -12.72 9.13
N ILE A 12 -24.96 -13.49 9.91
CA ILE A 12 -24.97 -13.48 11.38
C ILE A 12 -25.33 -14.86 11.95
N ALA A 13 -24.92 -15.12 13.20
CA ALA A 13 -25.38 -16.32 13.91
C ALA A 13 -26.89 -16.24 14.22
N ALA A 14 -27.60 -17.32 13.93
CA ALA A 14 -29.05 -17.47 14.11
C ALA A 14 -29.39 -18.68 15.02
N PRO A 15 -28.96 -18.71 16.29
CA PRO A 15 -29.27 -19.81 17.21
C PRO A 15 -30.75 -19.79 17.62
N GLY A 16 -31.48 -20.87 17.33
CA GLY A 16 -32.89 -21.01 17.63
C GLY A 16 -33.33 -22.48 17.70
N TRP A 17 -34.52 -22.72 18.25
CA TRP A 17 -35.14 -24.05 18.24
C TRP A 17 -35.59 -24.49 16.84
N ASN A 18 -35.80 -23.52 15.96
CA ASN A 18 -36.20 -23.65 14.56
C ASN A 18 -34.99 -23.65 13.59
N THR A 19 -33.76 -23.56 14.08
CA THR A 19 -32.52 -23.64 13.28
C THR A 19 -31.58 -24.73 13.81
N ALA A 20 -32.06 -25.59 14.70
CA ALA A 20 -31.26 -26.55 15.44
C ALA A 20 -30.82 -27.76 14.60
N LYS A 21 -31.47 -28.01 13.45
CA LYS A 21 -31.12 -29.13 12.54
C LYS A 21 -30.02 -28.76 11.56
N PHE A 22 -30.12 -27.60 10.89
CA PHE A 22 -29.09 -27.15 9.94
C PHE A 22 -27.98 -26.32 10.60
N GLY A 23 -28.23 -25.77 11.78
CA GLY A 23 -27.28 -24.98 12.54
C GLY A 23 -27.65 -23.49 12.60
N GLY A 24 -27.14 -22.85 13.64
CA GLY A 24 -27.24 -21.41 13.89
C GLY A 24 -25.88 -20.71 13.93
N ASN A 25 -24.76 -21.43 13.88
CA ASN A 25 -23.42 -20.87 13.84
C ASN A 25 -23.01 -20.42 12.43
N THR A 26 -22.21 -19.36 12.34
CA THR A 26 -21.69 -18.88 11.05
C THR A 26 -20.48 -19.68 10.57
N SER A 27 -20.24 -19.60 9.26
CA SER A 27 -19.18 -20.23 8.47
C SER A 27 -17.94 -20.69 9.25
N CYS A 28 -17.85 -22.00 9.48
CA CYS A 28 -16.63 -22.64 9.97
C CYS A 28 -16.62 -24.13 9.61
N ILE A 29 -15.59 -24.59 8.90
CA ILE A 29 -15.42 -25.98 8.47
C ILE A 29 -14.02 -26.46 8.81
N GLU A 30 -13.93 -27.67 9.35
CA GLU A 30 -12.68 -28.39 9.57
C GLU A 30 -12.39 -29.32 8.39
N VAL A 31 -11.18 -29.28 7.86
CA VAL A 31 -10.71 -30.18 6.81
C VAL A 31 -9.41 -30.85 7.27
N ARG A 32 -9.36 -32.17 7.22
CA ARG A 32 -8.15 -32.97 7.53
C ARG A 32 -7.72 -33.80 6.33
N SER A 33 -6.44 -33.67 5.98
CA SER A 33 -5.81 -34.54 4.99
C SER A 33 -5.42 -35.90 5.61
N PRO A 34 -5.24 -36.96 4.79
CA PRO A 34 -4.67 -38.23 5.25
C PRO A 34 -3.25 -38.08 5.82
N GLY A 35 -2.46 -37.11 5.33
CA GLY A 35 -1.14 -36.77 5.88
C GLY A 35 -1.17 -36.01 7.22
N GLY A 36 -2.35 -35.72 7.77
CA GLY A 36 -2.51 -35.06 9.07
C GLY A 36 -2.49 -33.53 9.03
N THR A 37 -2.50 -32.91 7.84
CA THR A 37 -2.64 -31.45 7.69
C THR A 37 -4.04 -31.04 8.15
N LEU A 38 -4.09 -30.13 9.13
CA LEU A 38 -5.31 -29.53 9.65
C LEU A 38 -5.55 -28.16 9.02
N ILE A 39 -6.60 -28.07 8.22
CA ILE A 39 -7.11 -26.86 7.58
C ILE A 39 -8.43 -26.48 8.27
N VAL A 40 -8.65 -25.19 8.44
CA VAL A 40 -9.94 -24.61 8.85
C VAL A 40 -10.35 -23.62 7.77
N LEU A 41 -11.57 -23.75 7.25
CA LEU A 41 -12.17 -22.80 6.31
C LEU A 41 -13.15 -21.93 7.10
N ASP A 42 -12.86 -20.63 7.12
CA ASP A 42 -13.45 -19.57 7.92
C ASP A 42 -13.44 -19.78 9.45
N CYS A 43 -13.52 -18.65 10.15
CA CYS A 43 -13.47 -18.53 11.61
C CYS A 43 -14.72 -17.85 12.17
N GLY A 44 -15.89 -18.17 11.60
CA GLY A 44 -17.21 -17.80 12.11
C GLY A 44 -17.51 -18.39 13.49
N THR A 45 -18.69 -18.17 14.04
CA THR A 45 -18.99 -18.52 15.44
C THR A 45 -18.82 -20.01 15.75
N GLY A 46 -18.96 -20.88 14.73
CA GLY A 46 -18.68 -22.32 14.83
C GLY A 46 -17.24 -22.65 15.24
N ALA A 47 -16.30 -21.74 14.98
CA ALA A 47 -14.90 -21.86 15.40
C ALA A 47 -14.76 -22.04 16.91
N ARG A 48 -15.69 -21.51 17.73
CA ARG A 48 -15.69 -21.71 19.19
C ARG A 48 -15.70 -23.20 19.55
N GLU A 49 -16.67 -23.95 19.03
CA GLU A 49 -16.84 -25.36 19.38
C GLU A 49 -15.80 -26.25 18.69
N LEU A 50 -15.38 -25.91 17.46
CA LEU A 50 -14.18 -26.48 16.84
C LEU A 50 -12.94 -26.30 17.73
N GLY A 51 -12.71 -25.08 18.24
CA GLY A 51 -11.58 -24.80 19.13
C GLY A 51 -11.61 -25.65 20.40
N MET A 52 -12.79 -25.76 21.04
CA MET A 52 -12.99 -26.61 22.21
C MET A 52 -12.82 -28.10 21.91
N HIS A 53 -13.17 -28.55 20.71
CA HIS A 53 -12.91 -29.91 20.23
C HIS A 53 -11.41 -30.16 20.04
N LEU A 54 -10.73 -29.31 19.26
CA LEU A 54 -9.28 -29.40 19.00
C LEU A 54 -8.46 -29.43 20.29
N MET A 55 -8.86 -28.67 21.32
CA MET A 55 -8.19 -28.69 22.62
C MET A 55 -8.21 -30.05 23.33
N ARG A 56 -9.16 -30.92 22.99
CA ARG A 56 -9.33 -32.28 23.55
C ARG A 56 -8.77 -33.36 22.64
N SER A 57 -8.94 -33.22 21.32
CA SER A 57 -8.65 -34.29 20.34
C SER A 57 -7.35 -34.13 19.55
N ALA A 58 -6.83 -32.91 19.39
CA ALA A 58 -5.71 -32.68 18.49
C ALA A 58 -4.34 -32.99 19.12
N PRO A 59 -3.38 -33.55 18.35
CA PRO A 59 -1.99 -33.70 18.77
C PRO A 59 -1.35 -32.37 19.18
N LYS A 60 -0.36 -32.43 20.08
CA LYS A 60 0.40 -31.27 20.56
C LYS A 60 1.88 -31.40 20.14
N PRO A 61 2.54 -30.32 19.68
CA PRO A 61 2.03 -28.96 19.51
C PRO A 61 0.99 -28.86 18.38
N LEU A 62 -0.05 -28.05 18.62
CA LEU A 62 -1.13 -27.84 17.65
C LEU A 62 -0.66 -26.89 16.55
N ARG A 63 -0.63 -27.35 15.31
CA ARG A 63 -0.42 -26.54 14.11
C ARG A 63 -1.67 -26.62 13.24
N LEU A 64 -2.18 -25.48 12.79
CA LEU A 64 -3.33 -25.39 11.90
C LEU A 64 -3.18 -24.27 10.88
N HIS A 65 -3.93 -24.40 9.79
CA HIS A 65 -3.97 -23.46 8.68
C HIS A 65 -5.40 -22.96 8.49
N LEU A 66 -5.66 -21.72 8.91
CA LEU A 66 -6.95 -21.06 8.84
C LEU A 66 -7.04 -20.23 7.56
N PHE A 67 -7.91 -20.61 6.64
CA PHE A 67 -8.17 -19.91 5.39
C PHE A 67 -9.50 -19.17 5.53
N ILE A 68 -9.49 -17.87 5.26
CA ILE A 68 -10.64 -16.98 5.40
C ILE A 68 -11.00 -16.49 4.00
N GLY A 69 -12.27 -16.61 3.59
CA GLY A 69 -12.71 -16.18 2.26
C GLY A 69 -12.54 -14.67 2.07
N HIS A 70 -12.95 -13.90 3.07
CA HIS A 70 -12.78 -12.45 3.25
C HIS A 70 -13.12 -12.07 4.70
N THR A 71 -12.87 -10.82 5.10
CA THR A 71 -12.96 -10.41 6.52
C THR A 71 -14.33 -9.83 6.93
N HIS A 72 -15.44 -10.29 6.34
CA HIS A 72 -16.77 -10.01 6.87
C HIS A 72 -17.03 -10.79 8.17
N TRP A 73 -17.98 -10.30 8.97
CA TRP A 73 -18.00 -10.61 10.41
C TRP A 73 -18.29 -12.08 10.68
N ASP A 74 -19.26 -12.65 9.98
CA ASP A 74 -19.61 -14.06 9.90
C ASP A 74 -18.45 -15.01 9.58
N HIS A 75 -17.38 -14.56 8.92
CA HIS A 75 -16.18 -15.36 8.64
C HIS A 75 -15.09 -15.23 9.70
N ILE A 76 -15.18 -14.27 10.64
CA ILE A 76 -14.11 -13.98 11.60
C ILE A 76 -14.55 -13.86 13.06
N GLN A 77 -15.86 -13.75 13.35
CA GLN A 77 -16.45 -13.47 14.67
C GLN A 77 -16.11 -14.52 15.74
N GLY A 78 -15.83 -15.76 15.34
CA GLY A 78 -15.42 -16.81 16.25
C GLY A 78 -13.95 -16.73 16.68
N PHE A 79 -13.09 -15.99 15.96
CA PHE A 79 -11.66 -15.91 16.22
C PHE A 79 -11.30 -15.43 17.65
N PRO A 80 -11.93 -14.39 18.23
CA PRO A 80 -11.70 -14.00 19.62
C PRO A 80 -12.07 -15.09 20.65
N PHE A 81 -12.86 -16.09 20.26
CA PHE A 81 -13.27 -17.24 21.08
C PHE A 81 -12.60 -18.55 20.65
N PHE A 82 -11.68 -18.51 19.68
CA PHE A 82 -10.98 -19.68 19.16
C PHE A 82 -9.85 -20.11 20.10
N ALA A 83 -10.16 -21.04 21.02
CA ALA A 83 -9.23 -21.47 22.07
C ALA A 83 -7.78 -21.78 21.62
N PRO A 84 -7.52 -22.41 20.44
CA PRO A 84 -6.16 -22.58 19.92
C PRO A 84 -5.32 -21.29 19.84
N ALA A 85 -5.92 -20.14 19.52
CA ALA A 85 -5.21 -18.86 19.39
C ALA A 85 -4.65 -18.35 20.75
N PHE A 86 -5.21 -18.80 21.88
CA PHE A 86 -4.76 -18.44 23.22
C PHE A 86 -3.71 -19.38 23.80
N MET A 87 -3.44 -20.52 23.14
CA MET A 87 -2.59 -21.57 23.68
C MET A 87 -1.09 -21.33 23.45
N PRO A 88 -0.26 -21.33 24.52
CA PRO A 88 1.20 -21.34 24.38
C PRO A 88 1.68 -22.51 23.52
N GLY A 89 2.52 -22.22 22.52
CA GLY A 89 3.11 -23.23 21.64
C GLY A 89 2.19 -23.73 20.52
N ALA A 90 0.94 -23.28 20.44
CA ALA A 90 0.13 -23.45 19.23
C ALA A 90 0.66 -22.57 18.09
N GLU A 91 0.46 -22.99 16.86
CA GLU A 91 0.88 -22.31 15.63
C GLU A 91 -0.32 -22.18 14.68
N VAL A 92 -0.74 -20.95 14.43
CA VAL A 92 -1.94 -20.60 13.66
C VAL A 92 -1.50 -19.81 12.44
N ASN A 93 -1.54 -20.43 11.28
CA ASN A 93 -1.22 -19.79 10.01
C ASN A 93 -2.53 -19.32 9.37
N ILE A 94 -2.70 -18.01 9.19
CA ILE A 94 -3.94 -17.39 8.71
C ILE A 94 -3.71 -16.87 7.28
N TYR A 95 -4.61 -17.25 6.38
CA TYR A 95 -4.57 -16.95 4.95
C TYR A 95 -5.88 -16.26 4.55
N ALA A 96 -5.81 -15.14 3.84
CA ALA A 96 -6.99 -14.44 3.32
C ALA A 96 -6.58 -13.45 2.21
N PRO A 97 -7.49 -12.99 1.34
CA PRO A 97 -7.22 -11.84 0.49
C PRO A 97 -6.92 -10.58 1.30
N LEU A 98 -6.16 -9.64 0.74
CA LEU A 98 -6.14 -8.28 1.27
C LEU A 98 -7.45 -7.57 0.87
N GLY A 99 -8.31 -7.32 1.86
CA GLY A 99 -9.49 -6.48 1.73
C GLY A 99 -9.18 -4.99 1.58
N PHE A 100 -10.08 -4.13 2.05
CA PHE A 100 -9.90 -2.66 2.00
C PHE A 100 -9.05 -2.10 3.15
N GLN A 101 -8.66 -2.93 4.12
CA GLN A 101 -7.74 -2.58 5.21
C GLN A 101 -6.28 -2.57 4.72
N LYS A 102 -5.33 -2.04 5.52
CA LYS A 102 -3.91 -1.97 5.11
C LYS A 102 -3.19 -3.31 5.24
N SER A 103 -3.70 -4.19 6.09
CA SER A 103 -3.20 -5.56 6.25
C SER A 103 -4.26 -6.50 6.84
N LEU A 104 -4.11 -7.80 6.59
CA LEU A 104 -4.93 -8.85 7.20
C LEU A 104 -4.81 -8.86 8.74
N GLY A 105 -3.61 -8.56 9.26
CA GLY A 105 -3.38 -8.45 10.70
C GLY A 105 -4.17 -7.31 11.36
N GLU A 106 -4.35 -6.18 10.66
CA GLU A 106 -5.18 -5.05 11.12
C GLU A 106 -6.68 -5.42 11.09
N ALA A 107 -7.15 -6.05 10.01
CA ALA A 107 -8.53 -6.53 9.90
C ALA A 107 -8.91 -7.50 11.04
N MET A 108 -8.03 -8.48 11.33
CA MET A 108 -8.24 -9.43 12.42
C MET A 108 -8.09 -8.78 13.82
N ALA A 109 -7.30 -7.71 13.95
CA ALA A 109 -7.13 -6.99 15.21
C ALA A 109 -8.33 -6.08 15.57
N GLY A 110 -9.07 -5.56 14.59
CA GLY A 110 -10.17 -4.60 14.81
C GLY A 110 -11.27 -5.14 15.74
N GLN A 111 -11.72 -6.38 15.52
CA GLN A 111 -12.68 -7.06 16.42
C GLN A 111 -12.10 -7.41 17.81
N MET A 112 -10.79 -7.25 18.00
CA MET A 112 -10.07 -7.45 19.27
C MET A 112 -9.60 -6.12 19.89
N GLU A 113 -10.18 -4.99 19.48
CA GLU A 113 -10.00 -3.72 20.20
C GLU A 113 -10.67 -3.75 21.57
N TYR A 114 -10.09 -3.03 22.53
CA TYR A 114 -10.50 -3.06 23.94
C TYR A 114 -11.93 -2.56 24.18
N ALA A 115 -12.51 -1.81 23.24
CA ALA A 115 -13.91 -1.39 23.27
C ALA A 115 -14.90 -2.56 23.07
N TYR A 116 -14.48 -3.62 22.38
CA TYR A 116 -15.31 -4.76 21.99
C TYR A 116 -14.87 -6.06 22.69
N PHE A 117 -13.57 -6.23 22.96
CA PHE A 117 -13.01 -7.46 23.50
C PHE A 117 -11.80 -7.21 24.43
N PRO A 118 -11.70 -7.88 25.60
CA PRO A 118 -10.74 -7.51 26.65
C PRO A 118 -9.26 -7.91 26.39
N VAL A 119 -8.97 -8.67 25.33
CA VAL A 119 -7.62 -9.16 24.99
C VAL A 119 -7.27 -8.75 23.58
N LYS A 120 -6.13 -8.08 23.35
CA LYS A 120 -5.72 -7.66 22.01
C LYS A 120 -5.02 -8.81 21.28
N LEU A 121 -5.10 -8.82 19.94
CA LEU A 121 -4.43 -9.81 19.08
C LEU A 121 -2.94 -10.03 19.44
N LYS A 122 -2.22 -8.96 19.78
CA LYS A 122 -0.80 -8.98 20.16
C LYS A 122 -0.50 -9.60 21.54
N ASP A 123 -1.51 -9.78 22.39
CA ASP A 123 -1.39 -10.32 23.74
C ASP A 123 -1.66 -11.85 23.77
N LEU A 124 -2.01 -12.43 22.62
CA LEU A 124 -2.20 -13.86 22.43
C LEU A 124 -0.89 -14.65 22.55
N ARG A 125 -0.96 -15.88 23.06
CA ARG A 125 0.21 -16.71 23.39
C ARG A 125 0.56 -17.76 22.34
N SER A 126 -0.26 -17.92 21.30
CA SER A 126 0.08 -18.73 20.13
C SER A 126 1.03 -17.96 19.21
N ARG A 127 1.68 -18.67 18.27
CA ARG A 127 2.40 -18.05 17.15
C ARG A 127 1.42 -17.90 16.00
N ILE A 128 1.12 -16.65 15.63
CA ILE A 128 0.17 -16.32 14.57
C ILE A 128 0.95 -15.75 13.38
N HIS A 129 0.74 -16.32 12.21
CA HIS A 129 1.36 -15.89 10.95
C HIS A 129 0.27 -15.47 9.98
N PHE A 130 0.37 -14.27 9.41
CA PHE A 130 -0.58 -13.77 8.41
C PHE A 130 0.03 -13.89 7.00
N THR A 131 -0.73 -14.44 6.06
CA THR A 131 -0.37 -14.55 4.65
C THR A 131 -1.50 -13.96 3.82
N GLU A 132 -1.22 -12.86 3.14
CA GLU A 132 -2.18 -12.23 2.22
C GLU A 132 -2.12 -12.94 0.86
N LEU A 133 -3.29 -13.24 0.29
CA LEU A 133 -3.46 -14.06 -0.91
C LEU A 133 -4.06 -13.27 -2.09
N ASP A 134 -3.61 -13.64 -3.29
CA ASP A 134 -4.23 -13.30 -4.57
C ASP A 134 -4.58 -14.61 -5.32
N GLU A 135 -4.96 -14.55 -6.59
CA GLU A 135 -5.14 -15.78 -7.42
C GLU A 135 -3.81 -16.50 -7.64
N GLY A 136 -3.83 -17.83 -7.67
CA GLY A 136 -2.63 -18.65 -7.85
C GLY A 136 -2.74 -20.02 -7.18
N PHE A 137 -1.60 -20.64 -6.88
CA PHE A 137 -1.55 -21.92 -6.18
C PHE A 137 -0.29 -22.09 -5.32
N PHE A 138 -0.40 -22.92 -4.29
CA PHE A 138 0.66 -23.23 -3.34
C PHE A 138 0.38 -24.53 -2.59
N ARG A 139 1.32 -24.98 -1.74
CA ARG A 139 1.14 -26.18 -0.91
C ARG A 139 1.11 -25.85 0.57
N VAL A 140 0.21 -26.51 1.28
CA VAL A 140 0.15 -26.53 2.74
C VAL A 140 0.19 -27.99 3.18
N GLY A 141 1.36 -28.40 3.69
CA GLY A 141 1.65 -29.80 3.98
C GLY A 141 1.49 -30.69 2.74
N ASP A 142 0.63 -31.72 2.86
CA ASP A 142 0.29 -32.64 1.78
C ASP A 142 -0.85 -32.14 0.86
N VAL A 143 -1.45 -30.98 1.13
CA VAL A 143 -2.55 -30.39 0.34
C VAL A 143 -2.02 -29.36 -0.66
N LEU A 144 -2.48 -29.45 -1.91
CA LEU A 144 -2.38 -28.39 -2.92
C LEU A 144 -3.57 -27.44 -2.75
N VAL A 145 -3.31 -26.14 -2.69
CA VAL A 145 -4.32 -25.09 -2.60
C VAL A 145 -4.24 -24.22 -3.84
N GLU A 146 -5.38 -24.02 -4.49
CA GLU A 146 -5.57 -23.12 -5.63
C GLU A 146 -6.59 -22.04 -5.23
N THR A 147 -6.38 -20.79 -5.67
CA THR A 147 -7.17 -19.61 -5.27
C THR A 147 -7.74 -18.85 -6.47
N GLN A 148 -8.99 -18.40 -6.37
CA GLN A 148 -9.66 -17.55 -7.36
C GLN A 148 -10.50 -16.47 -6.67
N TYR A 149 -10.51 -15.24 -7.18
CA TYR A 149 -11.42 -14.19 -6.67
C TYR A 149 -12.87 -14.45 -7.11
N LEU A 150 -13.79 -14.15 -6.20
CA LEU A 150 -15.23 -14.27 -6.38
C LEU A 150 -15.88 -12.92 -6.72
N ASN A 151 -17.12 -12.98 -7.20
CA ASN A 151 -17.93 -11.79 -7.48
C ASN A 151 -18.65 -11.37 -6.19
N HIS A 152 -18.02 -10.48 -5.43
CA HIS A 152 -18.52 -9.98 -4.14
C HIS A 152 -18.21 -8.48 -3.96
N THR A 153 -18.92 -7.83 -3.02
CA THR A 153 -18.76 -6.39 -2.72
C THR A 153 -17.40 -6.01 -2.10
N ALA A 154 -16.59 -7.00 -1.72
CA ALA A 154 -15.24 -6.87 -1.21
C ALA A 154 -14.32 -7.91 -1.89
N PRO A 155 -12.98 -7.75 -1.84
CA PRO A 155 -12.05 -8.76 -2.33
C PRO A 155 -12.21 -10.08 -1.58
N THR A 156 -12.82 -11.08 -2.22
CA THR A 156 -13.16 -12.39 -1.65
C THR A 156 -12.54 -13.51 -2.51
N ILE A 157 -11.99 -14.54 -1.88
CA ILE A 157 -11.31 -15.67 -2.56
C ILE A 157 -11.96 -17.01 -2.21
N ALA A 158 -12.18 -17.84 -3.23
CA ALA A 158 -12.49 -19.27 -3.10
C ALA A 158 -11.22 -20.13 -3.02
N TYR A 159 -11.35 -21.29 -2.37
CA TYR A 159 -10.27 -22.25 -2.17
C TYR A 159 -10.59 -23.60 -2.81
N ARG A 160 -9.74 -24.06 -3.73
CA ARG A 160 -9.74 -25.43 -4.26
C ARG A 160 -8.61 -26.21 -3.60
N LEU A 161 -8.98 -27.22 -2.82
CA LEU A 161 -8.09 -28.06 -2.02
C LEU A 161 -7.99 -29.45 -2.68
N SER A 162 -6.80 -29.83 -3.10
CA SER A 162 -6.53 -31.10 -3.78
C SER A 162 -5.49 -31.93 -3.03
N ASN A 163 -5.81 -33.21 -2.78
CA ASN A 163 -4.93 -34.17 -2.10
C ASN A 163 -5.07 -35.56 -2.72
N GLY A 164 -4.02 -36.01 -3.41
CA GLY A 164 -4.09 -37.19 -4.27
C GLY A 164 -5.14 -36.97 -5.38
N ASN A 165 -6.12 -37.86 -5.43
CA ASN A 165 -7.24 -37.80 -6.38
C ASN A 165 -8.44 -37.02 -5.84
N ALA A 166 -8.42 -36.62 -4.55
CA ALA A 166 -9.56 -36.02 -3.87
C ALA A 166 -9.51 -34.48 -3.97
N THR A 167 -10.58 -33.86 -4.44
CA THR A 167 -10.73 -32.41 -4.54
C THR A 167 -11.98 -31.91 -3.82
N LEU A 168 -11.79 -30.90 -2.96
CA LEU A 168 -12.82 -30.09 -2.34
C LEU A 168 -12.70 -28.66 -2.88
N VAL A 169 -13.81 -28.03 -3.25
CA VAL A 169 -13.84 -26.58 -3.56
C VAL A 169 -14.77 -25.87 -2.59
N TYR A 170 -14.30 -24.77 -2.02
CA TYR A 170 -15.01 -23.93 -1.07
C TYR A 170 -15.24 -22.54 -1.65
N VAL A 171 -16.50 -22.16 -1.76
CA VAL A 171 -16.99 -20.89 -2.31
C VAL A 171 -18.05 -20.37 -1.34
N THR A 172 -17.81 -19.24 -0.70
CA THR A 172 -18.84 -18.45 0.01
C THR A 172 -18.88 -17.05 -0.60
N ASP A 173 -19.98 -16.33 -0.40
CA ASP A 173 -20.05 -14.91 -0.76
C ASP A 173 -19.74 -14.69 -2.25
N HIS A 174 -20.39 -15.50 -3.07
CA HIS A 174 -20.31 -15.42 -4.52
C HIS A 174 -21.68 -15.09 -5.08
N GLU A 175 -21.76 -14.04 -5.89
CA GLU A 175 -22.95 -13.72 -6.67
C GLU A 175 -22.76 -14.14 -8.14
N PRO A 176 -23.80 -14.62 -8.86
CA PRO A 176 -23.76 -14.76 -10.32
C PRO A 176 -23.13 -13.54 -10.99
N PHE A 177 -22.19 -13.73 -11.93
CA PHE A 177 -21.65 -12.57 -12.65
C PHE A 177 -22.70 -11.93 -13.57
N TRP A 178 -23.68 -12.72 -14.01
CA TRP A 178 -24.80 -12.29 -14.84
C TRP A 178 -26.13 -12.92 -14.39
N LYS A 179 -27.23 -12.50 -15.02
CA LYS A 179 -28.59 -12.99 -14.72
C LYS A 179 -28.65 -14.52 -14.83
N PRO A 180 -29.09 -15.24 -13.77
CA PRO A 180 -29.31 -16.69 -13.83
C PRO A 180 -30.39 -17.07 -14.85
N SER A 181 -29.98 -17.43 -16.07
CA SER A 181 -30.85 -17.87 -17.16
C SER A 181 -30.85 -19.39 -17.35
N GLY A 182 -29.98 -20.11 -16.63
CA GLY A 182 -29.67 -21.51 -16.89
C GLY A 182 -28.77 -21.72 -18.11
N ARG A 183 -28.23 -20.63 -18.68
CA ARG A 183 -27.05 -20.60 -19.58
C ARG A 183 -25.98 -19.74 -18.93
N PHE A 184 -24.73 -20.08 -19.21
CA PHE A 184 -23.56 -19.30 -18.79
C PHE A 184 -22.99 -18.66 -20.04
N GLU A 185 -23.06 -17.34 -20.12
CA GLU A 185 -22.61 -16.56 -21.26
C GLU A 185 -21.53 -15.55 -20.81
N HIS A 186 -21.56 -15.13 -19.54
CA HIS A 186 -20.59 -14.21 -18.96
C HIS A 186 -19.20 -14.87 -18.74
N PRO A 187 -18.08 -14.23 -19.12
CA PRO A 187 -16.73 -14.76 -18.93
C PRO A 187 -16.40 -15.14 -17.48
N GLY A 188 -16.87 -14.35 -16.51
CA GLY A 188 -16.78 -14.64 -15.08
C GLY A 188 -17.43 -15.97 -14.66
N ASP A 189 -18.65 -16.27 -15.12
CA ASP A 189 -19.32 -17.54 -14.81
C ASP A 189 -18.58 -18.73 -15.44
N HIS A 190 -18.07 -18.58 -16.66
CA HIS A 190 -17.22 -19.58 -17.31
C HIS A 190 -15.95 -19.88 -16.51
N ARG A 191 -15.28 -18.84 -15.99
CA ARG A 191 -14.12 -19.00 -15.09
C ARG A 191 -14.49 -19.68 -13.78
N HIS A 192 -15.64 -19.34 -13.21
CA HIS A 192 -16.15 -19.98 -12.00
C HIS A 192 -16.37 -21.48 -12.19
N ILE A 193 -17.09 -21.86 -13.26
CA ILE A 193 -17.32 -23.26 -13.64
C ILE A 193 -16.00 -24.00 -13.90
N ALA A 194 -15.02 -23.36 -14.54
CA ALA A 194 -13.69 -23.94 -14.76
C ALA A 194 -12.95 -24.22 -13.44
N PHE A 195 -13.05 -23.33 -12.44
CA PHE A 195 -12.45 -23.52 -11.11
C PHE A 195 -13.15 -24.62 -10.29
N LEU A 196 -14.48 -24.75 -10.42
CA LEU A 196 -15.26 -25.84 -9.81
C LEU A 196 -15.02 -27.22 -10.47
N LYS A 197 -14.44 -27.26 -11.67
CA LYS A 197 -14.46 -28.42 -12.57
C LYS A 197 -14.00 -29.73 -11.92
N GLY A 198 -14.84 -30.76 -12.05
CA GLY A 198 -14.54 -32.14 -11.64
C GLY A 198 -14.31 -32.35 -10.14
N ALA A 199 -14.77 -31.45 -9.27
CA ALA A 199 -14.60 -31.59 -7.83
C ALA A 199 -15.48 -32.71 -7.23
N ASP A 200 -14.93 -33.49 -6.28
CA ASP A 200 -15.67 -34.55 -5.57
C ASP A 200 -16.65 -33.99 -4.52
N LEU A 201 -16.43 -32.75 -4.09
CA LEU A 201 -17.32 -31.94 -3.26
C LEU A 201 -17.11 -30.46 -3.58
N VAL A 202 -18.19 -29.78 -3.94
CA VAL A 202 -18.28 -28.32 -3.94
C VAL A 202 -19.11 -27.90 -2.73
N ILE A 203 -18.60 -26.95 -1.95
CA ILE A 203 -19.35 -26.24 -0.90
C ILE A 203 -19.55 -24.84 -1.44
N HIS A 204 -20.80 -24.44 -1.68
CA HIS A 204 -21.12 -23.21 -2.41
C HIS A 204 -22.14 -22.35 -1.65
N ASP A 205 -21.93 -21.04 -1.71
CA ASP A 205 -22.93 -20.03 -1.35
C ASP A 205 -24.27 -20.33 -2.02
N ALA A 206 -25.30 -20.45 -1.21
CA ALA A 206 -26.65 -20.76 -1.66
C ALA A 206 -27.65 -20.04 -0.73
N GLN A 207 -27.35 -18.79 -0.38
CA GLN A 207 -28.07 -18.09 0.69
C GLN A 207 -29.54 -17.83 0.34
N TYR A 208 -29.87 -17.64 -0.94
CA TYR A 208 -31.19 -17.15 -1.36
C TYR A 208 -31.99 -18.14 -2.22
N THR A 209 -33.32 -18.01 -2.16
CA THR A 209 -34.20 -18.49 -3.23
C THR A 209 -34.11 -17.60 -4.48
N ASP A 210 -34.54 -18.12 -5.63
CA ASP A 210 -34.65 -17.33 -6.87
C ASP A 210 -35.60 -16.12 -6.73
N GLU A 211 -36.61 -16.21 -5.86
CA GLU A 211 -37.56 -15.10 -5.63
C GLU A 211 -36.94 -14.00 -4.77
N GLU A 212 -36.26 -14.38 -3.69
CA GLU A 212 -35.53 -13.45 -2.82
C GLU A 212 -34.39 -12.75 -3.57
N TYR A 213 -33.65 -13.48 -4.42
CA TYR A 213 -32.51 -12.95 -5.16
C TYR A 213 -32.90 -11.75 -6.04
N LYS A 214 -34.13 -11.68 -6.56
CA LYS A 214 -34.63 -10.56 -7.37
C LYS A 214 -34.54 -9.20 -6.67
N THR A 215 -34.56 -9.16 -5.34
CA THR A 215 -34.45 -7.92 -4.55
C THR A 215 -33.12 -7.81 -3.80
N ARG A 216 -32.23 -8.80 -3.94
CA ARG A 216 -30.92 -8.91 -3.28
C ARG A 216 -29.74 -8.94 -4.28
N PHE A 217 -29.97 -8.53 -5.52
CA PHE A 217 -28.92 -8.35 -6.53
C PHE A 217 -27.89 -7.30 -6.06
N GLY A 218 -26.61 -7.57 -6.29
CA GLY A 218 -25.48 -6.76 -5.84
C GLY A 218 -25.10 -6.92 -4.37
N TRP A 219 -25.76 -7.82 -3.63
CA TRP A 219 -25.45 -8.10 -2.22
C TRP A 219 -24.28 -9.08 -2.07
N GLY A 220 -23.86 -9.76 -3.15
CA GLY A 220 -22.68 -10.63 -3.12
C GLY A 220 -22.95 -12.10 -2.77
N HIS A 221 -24.20 -12.58 -2.90
CA HIS A 221 -24.60 -13.97 -2.62
C HIS A 221 -25.41 -14.59 -3.76
N SER A 222 -25.48 -15.92 -3.81
CA SER A 222 -26.09 -16.72 -4.87
C SER A 222 -27.48 -17.23 -4.52
N SER A 223 -28.27 -17.52 -5.57
CA SER A 223 -29.42 -18.40 -5.41
C SER A 223 -29.00 -19.88 -5.39
N ILE A 224 -29.77 -20.70 -4.68
CA ILE A 224 -29.63 -22.16 -4.62
C ILE A 224 -29.63 -22.78 -6.03
N ARG A 225 -30.45 -22.24 -6.93
CA ARG A 225 -30.55 -22.73 -8.31
C ARG A 225 -29.30 -22.43 -9.11
N TYR A 226 -28.75 -21.22 -8.99
CA TYR A 226 -27.48 -20.87 -9.63
C TYR A 226 -26.36 -21.78 -9.12
N ALA A 227 -26.22 -21.95 -7.79
CA ALA A 227 -25.23 -22.84 -7.17
C ALA A 227 -25.34 -24.28 -7.71
N THR A 228 -26.57 -24.77 -7.91
CA THR A 228 -26.85 -26.08 -8.50
C THR A 228 -26.48 -26.14 -9.99
N ASP A 229 -26.87 -25.14 -10.80
CA ASP A 229 -26.57 -25.10 -12.24
C ASP A 229 -25.05 -24.97 -12.50
N VAL A 230 -24.28 -24.20 -11.72
CA VAL A 230 -22.80 -24.13 -11.89
C VAL A 230 -22.11 -25.42 -11.48
N ALA A 231 -22.55 -26.08 -10.40
CA ALA A 231 -21.99 -27.36 -9.97
C ALA A 231 -22.27 -28.48 -11.00
N LEU A 232 -23.46 -28.47 -11.62
CA LEU A 232 -23.80 -29.35 -12.75
C LEU A 232 -22.90 -29.09 -13.96
N ALA A 233 -22.75 -27.83 -14.37
CA ALA A 233 -21.90 -27.45 -15.52
C ALA A 233 -20.42 -27.77 -15.30
N ALA A 234 -19.95 -27.69 -14.05
CA ALA A 234 -18.61 -28.07 -13.63
C ALA A 234 -18.39 -29.60 -13.60
N GLY A 235 -19.45 -30.40 -13.66
CA GLY A 235 -19.40 -31.85 -13.49
C GLY A 235 -18.95 -32.27 -12.09
N ALA A 236 -19.35 -31.51 -11.05
CA ALA A 236 -19.07 -31.86 -9.67
C ALA A 236 -19.83 -33.14 -9.26
N ALA A 237 -19.25 -33.94 -8.36
CA ALA A 237 -19.90 -35.15 -7.86
C ALA A 237 -20.94 -34.84 -6.77
N ARG A 238 -20.65 -33.87 -5.90
CA ARG A 238 -21.50 -33.47 -4.77
C ARG A 238 -21.52 -31.95 -4.60
N LEU A 239 -22.67 -31.42 -4.19
CA LEU A 239 -22.87 -30.02 -3.82
C LEU A 239 -23.43 -29.92 -2.39
N ALA A 240 -22.69 -29.28 -1.50
CA ALA A 240 -23.20 -28.76 -0.25
C ALA A 240 -23.69 -27.32 -0.47
N LEU A 241 -25.00 -27.11 -0.37
CA LEU A 241 -25.59 -25.77 -0.19
C LEU A 241 -25.12 -25.25 1.17
N PHE A 242 -24.59 -24.03 1.20
CA PHE A 242 -23.93 -23.43 2.35
C PHE A 242 -24.22 -21.93 2.40
N HIS A 243 -23.81 -21.25 3.47
CA HIS A 243 -24.12 -19.84 3.70
C HIS A 243 -25.62 -19.57 3.88
N HIS A 244 -26.32 -20.45 4.61
CA HIS A 244 -27.78 -20.37 4.74
C HIS A 244 -28.23 -19.04 5.35
N ASP A 245 -29.31 -18.46 4.83
CA ASP A 245 -29.79 -17.16 5.31
C ASP A 245 -30.21 -17.24 6.79
N PRO A 246 -29.89 -16.25 7.65
CA PRO A 246 -30.30 -16.24 9.05
C PRO A 246 -31.80 -16.41 9.31
N THR A 247 -32.66 -16.12 8.32
CA THR A 247 -34.13 -16.18 8.46
C THR A 247 -34.74 -17.51 8.02
N HIS A 248 -34.01 -18.38 7.31
CA HIS A 248 -34.53 -19.68 6.87
C HIS A 248 -34.48 -20.71 7.99
N ASP A 249 -35.65 -21.13 8.47
CA ASP A 249 -35.77 -22.20 9.47
C ASP A 249 -35.50 -23.61 8.90
N ASP A 250 -35.45 -24.61 9.77
CA ASP A 250 -35.14 -25.99 9.40
C ASP A 250 -36.17 -26.59 8.42
N GLU A 251 -37.45 -26.21 8.51
CA GLU A 251 -38.49 -26.65 7.55
C GLU A 251 -38.26 -26.03 6.16
N THR A 252 -37.92 -24.73 6.12
CA THR A 252 -37.54 -24.02 4.90
C THR A 252 -36.30 -24.67 4.27
N MET A 253 -35.24 -24.92 5.06
CA MET A 253 -34.01 -25.55 4.57
C MET A 253 -34.23 -26.98 4.04
N GLU A 254 -35.16 -27.74 4.61
CA GLU A 254 -35.56 -29.05 4.06
C GLU A 254 -36.23 -28.92 2.69
N ALA A 255 -37.18 -28.00 2.53
CA ALA A 255 -37.86 -27.76 1.26
C ALA A 255 -36.86 -27.33 0.17
N LEU A 256 -35.98 -26.39 0.49
CA LEU A 256 -34.93 -25.88 -0.40
C LEU A 256 -33.96 -26.97 -0.88
N GLN A 257 -33.55 -27.88 0.02
CA GLN A 257 -32.73 -29.03 -0.34
C GLN A 257 -33.47 -29.99 -1.28
N VAL A 258 -34.78 -30.24 -1.04
CA VAL A 258 -35.61 -31.11 -1.89
C VAL A 258 -35.76 -30.53 -3.30
N ASP A 259 -36.02 -29.23 -3.41
CA ASP A 259 -36.16 -28.54 -4.69
C ASP A 259 -34.83 -28.51 -5.46
N ALA A 260 -33.70 -28.28 -4.80
CA ALA A 260 -32.38 -28.32 -5.43
C ALA A 260 -32.05 -29.72 -6.00
N ARG A 261 -32.35 -30.79 -5.24
CA ARG A 261 -32.21 -32.19 -5.71
C ARG A 261 -33.09 -32.48 -6.91
N LYS A 262 -34.34 -32.01 -6.89
CA LYS A 262 -35.28 -32.17 -7.99
C LYS A 262 -34.80 -31.46 -9.26
N HIS A 263 -34.37 -30.19 -9.14
CA HIS A 263 -33.81 -29.42 -10.26
C HIS A 263 -32.55 -30.08 -10.84
N ALA A 264 -31.66 -30.62 -10.00
CA ALA A 264 -30.49 -31.38 -10.46
C ALA A 264 -30.84 -32.66 -11.24
N LEU A 265 -31.90 -33.37 -10.82
CA LEU A 265 -32.41 -34.56 -11.51
C LEU A 265 -33.08 -34.21 -12.84
N GLU A 266 -33.87 -33.13 -12.90
CA GLU A 266 -34.55 -32.64 -14.11
C GLU A 266 -33.55 -32.20 -15.19
N ARG A 267 -32.37 -31.70 -14.79
CA ARG A 267 -31.24 -31.40 -15.69
C ARG A 267 -30.47 -32.65 -16.18
N GLY A 268 -30.84 -33.86 -15.75
CA GLY A 268 -30.17 -35.11 -16.12
C GLY A 268 -28.81 -35.33 -15.45
N GLY A 269 -28.50 -34.58 -14.39
CA GLY A 269 -27.24 -34.68 -13.66
C GLY A 269 -27.16 -35.90 -12.74
N ARG A 270 -25.93 -36.25 -12.34
CA ARG A 270 -25.63 -37.19 -11.25
C ARG A 270 -25.15 -36.49 -9.96
N LEU A 271 -25.35 -35.18 -9.87
CA LEU A 271 -24.94 -34.35 -8.75
C LEU A 271 -25.77 -34.69 -7.50
N ASP A 272 -25.12 -35.18 -6.45
CA ASP A 272 -25.75 -35.35 -5.13
C ASP A 272 -25.72 -34.02 -4.38
N VAL A 273 -26.89 -33.40 -4.25
CA VAL A 273 -27.09 -32.09 -3.59
C VAL A 273 -27.60 -32.31 -2.17
N PHE A 274 -27.03 -31.61 -1.20
CA PHE A 274 -27.53 -31.56 0.18
C PHE A 274 -27.31 -30.16 0.78
N ALA A 275 -28.09 -29.79 1.79
CA ALA A 275 -27.82 -28.60 2.58
C ALA A 275 -26.87 -28.96 3.74
N ALA A 276 -25.83 -28.16 3.94
CA ALA A 276 -24.87 -28.36 5.02
C ALA A 276 -25.55 -28.25 6.39
N MET A 277 -25.16 -29.09 7.34
CA MET A 277 -25.70 -29.11 8.70
C MET A 277 -24.55 -29.05 9.70
N GLU A 278 -24.71 -28.31 10.80
CA GLU A 278 -23.76 -28.39 11.92
C GLU A 278 -23.56 -29.83 12.42
N GLY A 279 -22.31 -30.22 12.65
CA GLY A 279 -21.95 -31.57 13.06
C GLY A 279 -21.95 -32.61 11.93
N LEU A 280 -22.32 -32.25 10.69
CA LEU A 280 -22.18 -33.14 9.54
C LEU A 280 -20.70 -33.46 9.29
N GLU A 281 -20.40 -34.76 9.13
CA GLU A 281 -19.05 -35.26 8.85
C GLU A 281 -19.07 -36.01 7.51
N LEU A 282 -18.10 -35.72 6.65
CA LEU A 282 -17.99 -36.30 5.31
C LEU A 282 -16.59 -36.83 5.06
N GLU A 283 -16.52 -37.98 4.38
CA GLU A 283 -15.29 -38.44 3.73
C GLU A 283 -15.36 -38.12 2.23
N VAL A 284 -14.36 -37.42 1.72
CA VAL A 284 -14.15 -37.17 0.29
C VAL A 284 -13.06 -38.11 -0.21
N LYS A 285 -13.49 -39.12 -0.98
CA LYS A 285 -12.63 -40.07 -1.71
C LYS A 285 -12.65 -39.67 -3.17
N GLY A 286 -11.47 -39.46 -3.73
CA GLY A 286 -11.31 -38.93 -5.07
C GLY A 286 -11.70 -39.90 -6.17
N GLY A 287 -12.50 -39.43 -7.14
CA GLY A 287 -12.82 -40.17 -8.37
C GLY A 287 -11.89 -39.86 -9.56
N GLY A 288 -11.09 -38.79 -9.49
CA GLY A 288 -10.29 -38.27 -10.61
C GLY A 288 -8.87 -38.81 -10.73
N GLU A 289 -8.10 -38.26 -11.67
CA GLU A 289 -6.64 -38.43 -11.75
C GLU A 289 -5.95 -37.64 -10.63
N ALA A 290 -4.78 -38.12 -10.18
CA ALA A 290 -3.99 -37.42 -9.17
C ALA A 290 -3.44 -36.09 -9.70
N ALA A 291 -3.59 -35.00 -8.95
CA ALA A 291 -3.00 -33.71 -9.31
C ALA A 291 -1.47 -33.81 -9.41
N SER A 292 -0.92 -33.64 -10.62
CA SER A 292 0.50 -33.82 -10.91
C SER A 292 1.38 -32.83 -10.14
N ALA A 293 2.21 -33.34 -9.23
CA ALA A 293 3.02 -32.54 -8.33
C ALA A 293 4.40 -32.19 -8.94
N LEU A 294 4.48 -31.06 -9.65
CA LEU A 294 5.76 -30.45 -10.05
C LEU A 294 5.82 -28.91 -9.97
N ALA A 295 4.71 -28.24 -9.65
CA ALA A 295 4.65 -26.79 -9.73
C ALA A 295 5.26 -26.09 -8.50
N THR A 296 6.26 -25.23 -8.73
CA THR A 296 6.79 -24.27 -7.75
C THR A 296 5.67 -23.39 -7.21
N SER A 297 5.63 -23.13 -5.90
CA SER A 297 4.62 -22.25 -5.28
C SER A 297 4.56 -20.90 -6.00
N ALA A 298 3.39 -20.53 -6.52
CA ALA A 298 3.23 -19.47 -7.51
C ALA A 298 2.42 -18.26 -7.03
N ILE A 299 2.16 -18.12 -5.72
CA ILE A 299 1.63 -16.87 -5.17
C ILE A 299 2.66 -15.75 -5.40
N ARG A 300 2.43 -14.93 -6.42
CA ARG A 300 3.13 -13.66 -6.63
C ARG A 300 2.14 -12.55 -6.37
N ARG A 301 2.29 -11.84 -5.25
CA ARG A 301 1.55 -10.61 -5.01
C ARG A 301 2.28 -9.44 -5.66
N VAL A 302 1.59 -8.72 -6.55
CA VAL A 302 2.09 -7.49 -7.15
C VAL A 302 1.25 -6.32 -6.62
N PRO A 303 1.86 -5.29 -6.00
CA PRO A 303 1.11 -4.11 -5.59
C PRO A 303 0.40 -3.44 -6.78
N ILE A 304 -0.88 -3.14 -6.61
CA ILE A 304 -1.69 -2.42 -7.61
C ILE A 304 -1.54 -0.89 -7.53
N VAL A 305 -0.86 -0.38 -6.49
CA VAL A 305 -0.65 1.06 -6.27
C VAL A 305 0.04 1.68 -7.48
N GLY A 306 -0.48 2.80 -7.98
CA GLY A 306 0.03 3.47 -9.18
C GLY A 306 -0.41 2.85 -10.51
N CYS A 307 -1.15 1.73 -10.51
CA CYS A 307 -1.72 1.19 -11.75
C CYS A 307 -2.74 2.16 -12.36
N ARG A 308 -2.80 2.16 -13.68
CA ARG A 308 -3.57 3.12 -14.47
C ARG A 308 -4.91 2.56 -14.90
N VAL A 309 -5.95 3.35 -14.69
CA VAL A 309 -7.31 3.03 -15.11
C VAL A 309 -7.74 4.04 -16.17
N ALA A 310 -7.98 3.56 -17.39
CA ALA A 310 -8.64 4.36 -18.43
C ALA A 310 -10.16 4.27 -18.21
N LEU A 311 -10.80 5.37 -17.80
CA LEU A 311 -12.24 5.45 -17.57
C LEU A 311 -12.90 6.20 -18.74
N VAL A 312 -13.64 5.48 -19.59
CA VAL A 312 -14.31 6.03 -20.77
C VAL A 312 -15.81 6.11 -20.47
N ASN A 313 -16.29 7.29 -20.14
CA ASN A 313 -17.67 7.53 -19.71
C ASN A 313 -18.05 9.00 -19.91
N ALA A 314 -19.33 9.26 -20.19
CA ALA A 314 -19.85 10.62 -20.38
C ALA A 314 -20.67 11.15 -19.17
N ASP A 315 -21.03 10.29 -18.21
CA ASP A 315 -21.75 10.71 -17.00
C ASP A 315 -20.76 11.21 -15.93
N GLU A 316 -20.65 12.53 -15.77
CA GLU A 316 -19.80 13.17 -14.75
C GLU A 316 -20.08 12.71 -13.31
N GLY A 317 -21.33 12.36 -13.00
CA GLY A 317 -21.75 11.91 -11.68
C GLY A 317 -21.28 10.49 -11.40
N GLU A 318 -21.41 9.59 -12.38
CA GLU A 318 -20.88 8.23 -12.30
C GLU A 318 -19.34 8.25 -12.26
N ILE A 319 -18.68 9.05 -13.10
CA ILE A 319 -17.22 9.22 -13.05
C ILE A 319 -16.79 9.69 -11.65
N SER A 320 -17.41 10.73 -11.11
CA SER A 320 -17.10 11.27 -9.77
C SER A 320 -17.33 10.25 -8.63
N SER A 321 -18.22 9.27 -8.84
CA SER A 321 -18.47 8.17 -7.91
C SER A 321 -17.37 7.11 -8.01
N ILE A 322 -17.06 6.65 -9.23
CA ILE A 322 -16.00 5.67 -9.53
C ILE A 322 -14.65 6.20 -9.04
N GLU A 323 -14.32 7.46 -9.33
CA GLU A 323 -13.03 8.05 -8.95
C GLU A 323 -12.85 8.17 -7.44
N ARG A 324 -13.92 8.45 -6.70
CA ARG A 324 -13.86 8.51 -5.24
C ARG A 324 -13.56 7.15 -4.64
N GLU A 325 -14.20 6.10 -5.15
CA GLU A 325 -14.05 4.74 -4.65
C GLU A 325 -12.68 4.15 -5.03
N LEU A 326 -12.22 4.34 -6.27
CA LEU A 326 -10.93 3.84 -6.74
C LEU A 326 -9.72 4.65 -6.21
N ALA A 327 -9.90 5.91 -5.79
CA ALA A 327 -8.82 6.71 -5.19
C ALA A 327 -8.28 6.13 -3.89
N GLU A 328 -9.10 5.38 -3.13
CA GLU A 328 -8.68 4.67 -1.90
C GLU A 328 -7.60 3.60 -2.16
N ASP A 329 -7.50 3.08 -3.39
CA ASP A 329 -6.47 2.11 -3.79
C ASP A 329 -5.19 2.77 -4.34
N SER A 330 -5.11 4.11 -4.33
CA SER A 330 -3.98 4.89 -4.87
C SER A 330 -3.69 4.58 -6.35
N LEU A 331 -4.75 4.38 -7.15
CA LEU A 331 -4.70 4.18 -8.60
C LEU A 331 -4.56 5.52 -9.34
N VAL A 332 -3.97 5.48 -10.53
CA VAL A 332 -3.90 6.64 -11.45
C VAL A 332 -5.06 6.53 -12.43
N LEU A 333 -6.14 7.24 -12.14
CA LEU A 333 -7.34 7.25 -12.98
C LEU A 333 -7.17 8.26 -14.11
N LEU A 334 -7.76 8.00 -15.28
CA LEU A 334 -7.85 8.95 -16.39
C LEU A 334 -9.21 8.86 -17.06
N SER A 335 -10.00 9.92 -16.91
CA SER A 335 -11.39 10.00 -17.38
C SER A 335 -11.49 10.70 -18.73
N MET A 336 -12.20 10.07 -19.66
CA MET A 336 -12.33 10.47 -21.07
C MET A 336 -13.81 10.42 -21.48
N PRO A 337 -14.38 11.50 -22.06
CA PRO A 337 -15.83 11.64 -22.26
C PRO A 337 -16.38 10.81 -23.43
N ASP A 338 -15.54 10.45 -24.40
CA ASP A 338 -15.96 9.87 -25.68
C ASP A 338 -14.95 8.84 -26.24
N ALA A 339 -15.42 8.01 -27.16
CA ALA A 339 -14.67 6.90 -27.73
C ALA A 339 -13.51 7.37 -28.62
N LYS A 340 -13.68 8.47 -29.35
CA LYS A 340 -12.65 9.08 -30.18
C LYS A 340 -11.46 9.58 -29.36
N THR A 341 -11.72 10.21 -28.22
CA THR A 341 -10.73 10.65 -27.25
C THR A 341 -10.05 9.46 -26.60
N ALA A 342 -10.82 8.44 -26.20
CA ALA A 342 -10.29 7.20 -25.66
C ALA A 342 -9.28 6.52 -26.60
N VAL A 343 -9.64 6.25 -27.86
CA VAL A 343 -8.73 5.63 -28.85
C VAL A 343 -7.50 6.51 -29.13
N THR A 344 -7.64 7.84 -29.08
CA THR A 344 -6.51 8.75 -29.31
C THR A 344 -5.52 8.77 -28.15
N ARG A 345 -6.02 8.80 -26.92
CA ARG A 345 -5.23 8.97 -25.69
C ARG A 345 -4.78 7.64 -25.08
N VAL A 346 -5.48 6.52 -25.27
CA VAL A 346 -5.12 5.24 -24.61
C VAL A 346 -3.67 4.80 -24.90
N LYS A 347 -3.12 5.11 -26.07
CA LYS A 347 -1.69 4.90 -26.42
C LYS A 347 -0.72 5.79 -25.62
N GLU A 348 -1.17 6.99 -25.25
CA GLU A 348 -0.49 8.01 -24.43
C GLU A 348 -0.73 7.78 -22.93
N ILE A 349 -1.39 6.68 -22.56
CA ILE A 349 -1.69 6.32 -21.17
C ILE A 349 -1.12 4.92 -20.89
N ALA A 350 -1.21 4.03 -21.88
CA ALA A 350 -0.87 2.61 -21.81
C ALA A 350 -1.47 1.93 -20.57
N PRO A 351 -2.79 2.08 -20.32
CA PRO A 351 -3.42 1.71 -19.06
C PRO A 351 -3.23 0.24 -18.71
N ASP A 352 -3.38 -0.09 -17.43
CA ASP A 352 -3.28 -1.46 -16.91
C ASP A 352 -4.68 -2.14 -16.84
N ILE A 353 -5.75 -1.33 -16.91
CA ILE A 353 -7.16 -1.73 -17.12
C ILE A 353 -7.96 -0.56 -17.76
N ALA A 354 -8.97 -0.88 -18.57
CA ALA A 354 -9.97 0.08 -19.04
C ALA A 354 -11.37 -0.24 -18.49
N ILE A 355 -12.11 0.81 -18.11
CA ILE A 355 -13.53 0.78 -17.71
C ILE A 355 -14.28 1.62 -18.75
N VAL A 356 -15.29 1.07 -19.40
CA VAL A 356 -15.92 1.68 -20.59
C VAL A 356 -17.44 1.60 -20.48
N SER A 357 -18.13 2.73 -20.48
CA SER A 357 -19.58 2.78 -20.65
C SER A 357 -19.98 2.26 -22.03
N GLN A 358 -20.99 1.39 -22.10
CA GLN A 358 -21.58 0.94 -23.36
C GLN A 358 -22.21 2.11 -24.13
N GLN A 359 -22.97 2.96 -23.44
CA GLN A 359 -23.53 4.18 -24.04
C GLN A 359 -22.49 5.31 -23.98
N LEU A 360 -21.88 5.65 -25.12
CA LEU A 360 -21.03 6.82 -25.29
C LEU A 360 -21.65 7.80 -26.31
N PRO A 361 -21.29 9.10 -26.29
CA PRO A 361 -21.91 10.10 -27.17
C PRO A 361 -21.63 9.87 -28.67
N ASP A 362 -20.55 9.17 -29.00
CA ASP A 362 -20.04 8.99 -30.36
C ASP A 362 -19.89 7.52 -30.82
N ALA A 363 -20.14 6.55 -29.94
CA ALA A 363 -20.02 5.11 -30.24
C ALA A 363 -20.76 4.22 -29.23
N ASP A 364 -20.90 2.94 -29.57
CA ASP A 364 -21.13 1.88 -28.59
C ASP A 364 -19.77 1.43 -28.00
N GLY A 365 -19.62 1.56 -26.69
CA GLY A 365 -18.42 1.19 -25.94
C GLY A 365 -18.13 -0.30 -25.90
N ALA A 366 -19.14 -1.17 -26.06
CA ALA A 366 -18.92 -2.62 -26.19
C ALA A 366 -18.19 -2.95 -27.50
N GLN A 367 -18.42 -2.16 -28.56
CA GLN A 367 -17.73 -2.28 -29.85
C GLN A 367 -16.33 -1.62 -29.85
N LEU A 368 -15.93 -0.98 -28.75
CA LEU A 368 -14.68 -0.24 -28.63
C LEU A 368 -13.50 -1.12 -28.17
N VAL A 369 -13.77 -2.32 -27.63
CA VAL A 369 -12.80 -3.24 -27.02
C VAL A 369 -11.59 -3.52 -27.94
N ALA A 370 -11.84 -4.01 -29.16
CA ALA A 370 -10.79 -4.32 -30.14
C ALA A 370 -9.91 -3.11 -30.44
N ARG A 371 -10.53 -1.94 -30.62
CA ARG A 371 -9.87 -0.68 -30.98
C ARG A 371 -9.04 -0.11 -29.82
N LEU A 372 -9.45 -0.32 -28.57
CA LEU A 372 -8.67 0.06 -27.39
C LEU A 372 -7.44 -0.85 -27.24
N ARG A 373 -7.60 -2.17 -27.37
CA ARG A 373 -6.49 -3.14 -27.34
C ARG A 373 -5.44 -2.84 -28.42
N GLU A 374 -5.90 -2.58 -29.66
CA GLU A 374 -5.05 -2.19 -30.79
C GLU A 374 -4.32 -0.86 -30.51
N ALA A 375 -5.05 0.20 -30.13
CA ALA A 375 -4.47 1.52 -29.91
C ALA A 375 -3.51 1.56 -28.71
N ALA A 376 -3.82 0.84 -27.62
CA ALA A 376 -2.94 0.66 -26.47
C ALA A 376 -1.71 -0.21 -26.79
N ARG A 377 -1.72 -0.96 -27.90
CA ARG A 377 -0.76 -2.01 -28.25
C ARG A 377 -0.67 -3.11 -27.19
N GLN A 378 -1.80 -3.44 -26.61
CA GLN A 378 -1.95 -4.42 -25.53
C GLN A 378 -3.13 -5.35 -25.87
N PRO A 379 -2.90 -6.49 -26.55
CA PRO A 379 -3.96 -7.45 -26.88
C PRO A 379 -4.70 -7.97 -25.63
N GLU A 380 -3.96 -8.17 -24.54
CA GLU A 380 -4.49 -8.67 -23.26
C GLU A 380 -4.97 -7.55 -22.31
N LEU A 381 -5.17 -6.31 -22.79
CA LEU A 381 -5.71 -5.23 -21.96
C LEU A 381 -7.11 -5.61 -21.43
N PRO A 382 -7.32 -5.66 -20.10
CA PRO A 382 -8.64 -5.91 -19.54
C PRO A 382 -9.54 -4.72 -19.84
N VAL A 383 -10.70 -5.01 -20.42
CA VAL A 383 -11.76 -4.02 -20.64
C VAL A 383 -13.01 -4.48 -19.89
N LEU A 384 -13.40 -3.71 -18.87
CA LEU A 384 -14.62 -3.85 -18.11
C LEU A 384 -15.69 -2.93 -18.71
N VAL A 385 -16.78 -3.48 -19.23
CA VAL A 385 -17.87 -2.68 -19.82
C VAL A 385 -18.97 -2.40 -18.80
N LEU A 386 -19.38 -1.13 -18.65
CA LEU A 386 -20.52 -0.71 -17.84
C LEU A 386 -21.75 -0.55 -18.73
N THR A 387 -22.84 -1.26 -18.42
CA THR A 387 -23.98 -1.45 -19.33
C THR A 387 -25.32 -1.18 -18.64
N ASP A 388 -26.30 -0.68 -19.38
CA ASP A 388 -27.69 -0.54 -18.91
C ASP A 388 -28.56 -1.74 -19.27
N GLU A 389 -28.01 -2.72 -20.00
CA GLU A 389 -28.71 -3.94 -20.40
C GLU A 389 -28.74 -4.94 -19.24
N VAL A 390 -29.88 -5.00 -18.53
CA VAL A 390 -30.09 -5.95 -17.42
C VAL A 390 -30.81 -7.24 -17.90
N GLU A 391 -31.36 -7.25 -19.11
CA GLU A 391 -32.25 -8.32 -19.60
C GLU A 391 -31.91 -8.88 -21.02
N GLY A 392 -30.71 -8.62 -21.54
CA GLY A 392 -30.28 -9.03 -22.89
C GLY A 392 -29.03 -9.93 -22.95
N GLU A 393 -28.83 -10.55 -24.12
CA GLU A 393 -27.50 -11.00 -24.58
C GLU A 393 -26.73 -9.76 -25.06
N LEU A 394 -25.69 -9.34 -24.33
CA LEU A 394 -24.76 -8.32 -24.83
C LEU A 394 -24.04 -8.84 -26.07
N ARG A 395 -24.04 -8.05 -27.15
CA ARG A 395 -23.44 -8.42 -28.44
C ARG A 395 -22.33 -7.47 -28.82
N TRP A 396 -21.18 -8.04 -29.15
CA TRP A 396 -19.99 -7.35 -29.63
C TRP A 396 -19.55 -7.97 -30.96
N ASP A 397 -19.12 -7.14 -31.90
CA ASP A 397 -18.52 -7.59 -33.16
C ASP A 397 -17.00 -7.72 -32.98
N GLY A 398 -16.49 -8.95 -33.03
CA GLY A 398 -15.07 -9.26 -32.86
C GLY A 398 -14.70 -9.58 -31.41
N ASP A 399 -13.81 -8.79 -30.82
CA ASP A 399 -13.19 -9.06 -29.52
C ASP A 399 -14.17 -8.87 -28.35
N ALA A 400 -14.33 -9.92 -27.53
CA ALA A 400 -15.14 -9.85 -26.32
C ALA A 400 -14.53 -8.90 -25.26
N PRO A 401 -15.37 -8.15 -24.50
CA PRO A 401 -14.94 -7.50 -23.28
C PRO A 401 -14.44 -8.55 -22.29
N THR A 402 -13.54 -8.12 -21.40
CA THR A 402 -12.90 -9.03 -20.43
C THR A 402 -13.84 -9.36 -19.28
N ASP A 403 -14.70 -8.41 -18.93
CA ASP A 403 -15.72 -8.47 -17.90
C ASP A 403 -16.80 -7.41 -18.22
N TYR A 404 -18.00 -7.52 -17.68
CA TYR A 404 -19.03 -6.49 -17.82
C TYR A 404 -19.95 -6.43 -16.60
N LEU A 405 -20.48 -5.23 -16.31
CA LEU A 405 -21.22 -4.92 -15.08
C LEU A 405 -22.44 -4.07 -15.41
N ALA A 406 -23.63 -4.61 -15.12
CA ALA A 406 -24.90 -3.93 -15.36
C ALA A 406 -25.19 -2.85 -14.31
N ARG A 407 -25.82 -1.76 -14.73
CA ARG A 407 -26.36 -0.73 -13.85
C ARG A 407 -27.73 -1.11 -13.29
N PRO A 408 -28.07 -0.70 -12.06
CA PRO A 408 -27.19 -0.05 -11.09
C PRO A 408 -26.24 -1.08 -10.44
N PHE A 409 -24.98 -0.68 -10.22
CA PHE A 409 -23.98 -1.48 -9.50
C PHE A 409 -23.51 -0.79 -8.22
N SER A 410 -23.02 -1.59 -7.27
CA SER A 410 -22.37 -1.11 -6.04
C SER A 410 -20.94 -0.62 -6.34
N PRO A 411 -20.52 0.61 -5.97
CA PRO A 411 -19.14 1.06 -6.21
C PRO A 411 -18.07 0.16 -5.56
N PRO A 412 -18.25 -0.37 -4.32
CA PRO A 412 -17.39 -1.42 -3.79
C PRO A 412 -17.27 -2.69 -4.67
N MET A 413 -18.35 -3.13 -5.32
CA MET A 413 -18.33 -4.27 -6.25
C MET A 413 -17.47 -3.96 -7.50
N LEU A 414 -17.60 -2.75 -8.07
CA LEU A 414 -16.75 -2.29 -9.16
C LEU A 414 -15.27 -2.32 -8.72
N ARG A 415 -14.96 -1.74 -7.55
CA ARG A 415 -13.61 -1.70 -6.99
C ARG A 415 -13.04 -3.10 -6.75
N ALA A 416 -13.82 -4.03 -6.20
CA ALA A 416 -13.41 -5.41 -6.03
C ALA A 416 -13.07 -6.08 -7.37
N ARG A 417 -13.90 -5.91 -8.41
CA ARG A 417 -13.61 -6.40 -9.77
C ARG A 417 -12.35 -5.77 -10.37
N VAL A 418 -12.16 -4.46 -10.24
CA VAL A 418 -10.98 -3.73 -10.74
C VAL A 418 -9.69 -4.24 -10.05
N ARG A 419 -9.70 -4.38 -8.72
CA ARG A 419 -8.57 -4.94 -7.95
C ARG A 419 -8.25 -6.37 -8.41
N ALA A 420 -9.27 -7.21 -8.59
CA ALA A 420 -9.10 -8.59 -9.04
C ALA A 420 -8.49 -8.68 -10.46
N TRP A 421 -8.90 -7.82 -11.39
CA TRP A 421 -8.32 -7.78 -12.74
C TRP A 421 -6.90 -7.23 -12.79
N LEU A 422 -6.59 -6.19 -12.02
CA LEU A 422 -5.22 -5.68 -11.90
C LEU A 422 -4.27 -6.76 -11.32
N ALA A 423 -4.68 -7.46 -10.26
CA ALA A 423 -3.87 -8.54 -9.69
C ALA A 423 -3.54 -9.66 -10.72
N ARG A 424 -4.47 -9.97 -11.64
CA ARG A 424 -4.29 -10.98 -12.70
C ARG A 424 -3.34 -10.54 -13.81
N THR A 425 -3.47 -9.33 -14.34
CA THR A 425 -2.58 -8.86 -15.43
C THR A 425 -1.16 -8.67 -14.96
N LEU A 426 -0.99 -8.15 -13.76
CA LEU A 426 0.34 -7.89 -13.19
C LEU A 426 1.11 -9.19 -12.91
N THR A 427 0.43 -10.32 -12.72
CA THR A 427 1.01 -11.65 -12.48
C THR A 427 1.18 -12.50 -13.75
N GLY A 428 0.34 -12.31 -14.77
CA GLY A 428 0.42 -13.03 -16.04
C GLY A 428 1.41 -12.46 -17.08
N GLY A 429 1.86 -11.21 -16.92
CA GLY A 429 2.73 -10.53 -17.88
C GLY A 429 4.24 -10.71 -17.65
N ASP A 430 4.94 -11.15 -18.72
CA ASP A 430 6.39 -11.23 -19.01
C ASP A 430 7.41 -10.83 -17.91
N GLU A 431 8.47 -11.64 -17.75
CA GLU A 431 9.52 -11.54 -16.70
C GLU A 431 10.50 -10.35 -16.88
N ARG A 432 10.07 -9.26 -17.53
CA ARG A 432 10.90 -8.14 -18.02
C ARG A 432 10.29 -6.75 -17.79
N ARG A 433 9.57 -6.57 -16.68
CA ARG A 433 9.28 -5.22 -16.16
C ARG A 433 9.48 -5.20 -14.66
N THR A 434 10.64 -4.73 -14.21
CA THR A 434 10.84 -4.37 -12.80
C THR A 434 9.89 -3.25 -12.40
N LEU A 435 9.69 -3.03 -11.10
CA LEU A 435 8.91 -1.89 -10.60
C LEU A 435 9.46 -0.56 -11.17
N ASP A 436 10.79 -0.43 -11.25
CA ASP A 436 11.48 0.73 -11.83
C ASP A 436 11.11 1.00 -13.31
N GLU A 437 10.87 -0.06 -14.10
CA GLU A 437 10.50 0.05 -15.51
C GLU A 437 9.00 0.32 -15.72
N ARG A 438 8.14 -0.05 -14.76
CA ARG A 438 6.69 0.26 -14.79
C ARG A 438 6.42 1.71 -14.38
N GLU A 439 7.14 2.23 -13.39
CA GLU A 439 7.08 3.63 -12.99
C GLU A 439 7.60 4.61 -14.07
N ALA A 440 8.58 4.19 -14.87
CA ALA A 440 9.19 5.02 -15.91
C ALA A 440 8.38 5.10 -17.23
N ALA A 441 7.29 4.34 -17.36
CA ALA A 441 6.58 4.11 -18.62
C ALA A 441 5.06 4.41 -18.53
N ILE A 442 4.72 5.57 -17.97
CA ILE A 442 3.36 6.14 -17.98
C ILE A 442 3.40 7.45 -18.79
N PRO A 443 2.73 7.51 -19.97
CA PRO A 443 2.72 8.74 -20.75
C PRO A 443 1.59 9.69 -20.33
N ALA A 444 1.52 10.79 -21.07
CA ALA A 444 0.92 12.04 -20.68
C ALA A 444 -0.63 12.09 -20.85
N GLY A 445 -1.35 11.81 -19.77
CA GLY A 445 -2.78 12.12 -19.56
C GLY A 445 -3.13 12.14 -18.05
N GLY A 446 -4.20 12.76 -17.57
CA GLY A 446 -5.32 13.39 -18.27
C GLY A 446 -6.67 13.01 -17.63
N LEU A 447 -7.03 13.65 -16.51
CA LEU A 447 -8.34 13.52 -15.85
C LEU A 447 -9.28 14.69 -16.16
N HIS A 448 -10.53 14.36 -16.50
CA HIS A 448 -11.72 15.21 -16.53
C HIS A 448 -11.76 16.42 -17.50
N ASP A 449 -12.61 16.28 -18.51
CA ASP A 449 -13.21 17.40 -19.27
C ASP A 449 -14.38 18.02 -18.48
N ASP A 450 -14.12 19.12 -17.77
CA ASP A 450 -14.96 20.32 -17.90
C ASP A 450 -14.25 21.21 -18.94
N GLU A 451 -14.96 21.99 -19.77
CA GLU A 451 -14.37 22.80 -20.87
C GLU A 451 -12.94 23.31 -20.53
N PRO A 452 -11.85 22.72 -21.13
CA PRO A 452 -10.50 22.78 -20.54
C PRO A 452 -9.84 24.15 -20.47
N GLY A 453 -10.56 25.18 -20.93
CA GLY A 453 -10.07 26.53 -21.13
C GLY A 453 -10.39 27.51 -20.01
N ASP A 454 -11.19 27.18 -18.99
CA ASP A 454 -11.66 28.16 -17.98
C ASP A 454 -11.47 27.75 -16.50
N LYS A 455 -11.63 26.46 -16.16
CA LYS A 455 -11.66 25.94 -14.76
C LYS A 455 -10.47 26.38 -13.88
N TYR A 456 -9.28 26.49 -14.47
CA TYR A 456 -8.05 26.88 -13.76
C TYR A 456 -7.49 28.24 -14.18
N ILE A 457 -8.20 29.00 -15.03
CA ILE A 457 -7.70 30.30 -15.50
C ILE A 457 -7.62 31.32 -14.37
N GLY A 458 -8.58 31.31 -13.44
CA GLY A 458 -8.49 32.14 -12.23
C GLY A 458 -7.22 31.82 -11.42
N THR A 459 -6.91 30.53 -11.26
CA THR A 459 -5.72 30.04 -10.56
C THR A 459 -4.44 30.44 -11.30
N LEU A 460 -4.34 30.16 -12.60
CA LEU A 460 -3.18 30.51 -13.42
C LEU A 460 -2.97 32.03 -13.51
N ALA A 461 -4.02 32.83 -13.72
CA ALA A 461 -3.93 34.29 -13.76
C ALA A 461 -3.44 34.91 -12.44
N ALA A 462 -3.69 34.24 -11.30
CA ALA A 462 -3.16 34.63 -10.00
C ALA A 462 -1.67 34.27 -9.82
N MET A 463 -1.12 33.31 -10.57
CA MET A 463 0.28 32.89 -10.45
C MET A 463 1.23 33.96 -11.01
N PRO A 464 2.32 34.32 -10.30
CA PRO A 464 3.27 35.36 -10.75
C PRO A 464 3.88 35.13 -12.14
N LEU A 465 4.05 33.87 -12.54
CA LEU A 465 4.59 33.47 -13.85
C LEU A 465 3.61 33.74 -15.00
N PHE A 466 2.32 33.50 -14.78
CA PHE A 466 1.29 33.48 -15.82
C PHE A 466 0.41 34.74 -15.83
N ARG A 467 0.47 35.57 -14.79
CA ARG A 467 -0.18 36.89 -14.70
C ARG A 467 0.00 37.81 -15.93
N PRO A 468 1.10 37.77 -16.72
CA PRO A 468 1.24 38.60 -17.92
C PRO A 468 0.44 38.13 -19.16
N LEU A 469 -0.16 36.94 -19.14
CA LEU A 469 -0.89 36.40 -20.29
C LEU A 469 -2.36 36.87 -20.30
N THR A 470 -2.93 37.04 -21.51
CA THR A 470 -4.37 37.28 -21.67
C THR A 470 -5.18 36.01 -21.36
N ARG A 471 -6.48 36.14 -21.08
CA ARG A 471 -7.38 34.98 -20.87
C ARG A 471 -7.27 33.97 -22.03
N GLU A 472 -7.34 34.45 -23.26
CA GLU A 472 -7.19 33.62 -24.49
C GLU A 472 -5.86 32.84 -24.52
N GLN A 473 -4.76 33.48 -24.11
CA GLN A 473 -3.44 32.85 -24.06
C GLN A 473 -3.33 31.83 -22.92
N LEU A 474 -3.93 32.11 -21.76
CA LEU A 474 -4.03 31.17 -20.64
C LEU A 474 -4.90 29.95 -21.03
N THR A 475 -6.03 30.17 -21.70
CA THR A 475 -6.90 29.12 -22.24
C THR A 475 -6.17 28.27 -23.27
N ALA A 476 -5.39 28.87 -24.17
CA ALA A 476 -4.56 28.14 -25.12
C ALA A 476 -3.44 27.31 -24.45
N LEU A 477 -2.83 27.83 -23.38
CA LEU A 477 -1.82 27.13 -22.59
C LEU A 477 -2.43 25.95 -21.81
N ALA A 478 -3.57 26.16 -21.15
CA ALA A 478 -4.30 25.15 -20.39
C ALA A 478 -4.80 24.00 -21.28
N ARG A 479 -5.38 24.31 -22.45
CA ARG A 479 -5.79 23.31 -23.47
C ARG A 479 -4.62 22.49 -24.03
N GLY A 480 -3.41 23.03 -23.98
CA GLY A 480 -2.18 22.32 -24.34
C GLY A 480 -1.52 21.59 -23.17
N GLY A 481 -2.11 21.67 -21.98
CA GLY A 481 -1.65 21.01 -20.77
C GLY A 481 -2.44 19.74 -20.46
N ILE A 482 -1.94 19.01 -19.47
CA ILE A 482 -2.48 17.73 -19.03
C ILE A 482 -2.69 17.79 -17.53
N ASP A 483 -3.93 17.57 -17.12
CA ASP A 483 -4.38 17.55 -15.74
C ASP A 483 -4.14 16.17 -15.11
N GLN A 484 -3.46 16.15 -13.96
CA GLN A 484 -3.20 14.95 -13.18
C GLN A 484 -3.32 15.20 -11.67
N LEU A 485 -3.84 14.19 -10.97
CA LEU A 485 -4.04 14.20 -9.53
C LEU A 485 -3.17 13.13 -8.85
N TYR A 486 -2.26 13.56 -8.00
CA TYR A 486 -1.24 12.73 -7.38
C TYR A 486 -1.53 12.48 -5.90
N PRO A 487 -1.59 11.21 -5.43
CA PRO A 487 -1.79 10.90 -4.01
C PRO A 487 -0.52 11.17 -3.17
N PRO A 488 -0.66 11.32 -1.84
CA PRO A 488 0.48 11.45 -0.92
C PRO A 488 1.50 10.30 -1.09
N GLY A 489 2.79 10.64 -1.15
CA GLY A 489 3.89 9.69 -1.33
C GLY A 489 4.24 9.36 -2.79
N HIS A 490 3.45 9.78 -3.78
CA HIS A 490 3.70 9.46 -5.18
C HIS A 490 4.84 10.29 -5.79
N VAL A 491 5.75 9.64 -6.52
CA VAL A 491 6.89 10.31 -7.20
C VAL A 491 6.46 10.84 -8.56
N ILE A 492 6.29 12.15 -8.68
CA ILE A 492 5.83 12.87 -9.89
C ILE A 492 6.95 13.01 -10.92
N VAL A 493 8.20 13.15 -10.47
CA VAL A 493 9.41 13.23 -11.30
C VAL A 493 10.52 12.46 -10.62
N ARG A 494 11.36 11.74 -11.37
CA ARG A 494 12.59 11.09 -10.86
C ARG A 494 13.85 11.78 -11.37
N GLU A 495 14.86 11.93 -10.51
CA GLU A 495 16.21 12.34 -10.90
C GLU A 495 16.77 11.46 -12.04
N GLY A 496 17.52 12.04 -12.97
CA GLY A 496 18.15 11.33 -14.09
C GLY A 496 17.24 11.02 -15.29
N THR A 497 15.92 11.17 -15.17
CA THR A 497 14.98 11.01 -16.30
C THR A 497 15.07 12.19 -17.29
N PRO A 498 14.52 12.12 -18.51
CA PRO A 498 14.53 13.23 -19.47
C PRO A 498 13.84 14.52 -18.97
N GLY A 499 14.36 15.67 -19.40
CA GLY A 499 13.84 17.02 -19.10
C GLY A 499 12.63 17.43 -19.94
N ASP A 500 11.62 16.58 -20.04
CA ASP A 500 10.64 16.52 -21.14
C ASP A 500 9.25 17.14 -20.87
N SER A 501 9.06 17.90 -19.77
CA SER A 501 7.82 18.60 -19.42
C SER A 501 8.03 19.57 -18.26
N LEU A 502 7.24 20.66 -18.21
CA LEU A 502 7.15 21.58 -17.07
C LEU A 502 5.87 21.29 -16.29
N PHE A 503 5.91 21.42 -14.96
CA PHE A 503 4.77 21.13 -14.10
C PHE A 503 4.35 22.37 -13.31
N VAL A 504 3.05 22.59 -13.17
CA VAL A 504 2.44 23.71 -12.44
C VAL A 504 1.54 23.14 -11.34
N ILE A 505 1.77 23.54 -10.09
CA ILE A 505 0.98 23.06 -8.95
C ILE A 505 -0.31 23.89 -8.86
N LEU A 506 -1.44 23.31 -9.27
CA LEU A 506 -2.77 23.92 -9.19
C LEU A 506 -3.34 23.87 -7.77
N SER A 507 -3.09 22.78 -7.03
CA SER A 507 -3.29 22.70 -5.58
C SER A 507 -2.43 21.61 -4.94
N GLY A 508 -2.26 21.67 -3.61
CA GLY A 508 -1.46 20.71 -2.83
C GLY A 508 0.01 21.10 -2.67
N ARG A 509 0.85 20.13 -2.28
CA ARG A 509 2.27 20.31 -1.95
C ARG A 509 3.11 19.11 -2.34
N VAL A 510 4.29 19.39 -2.88
CA VAL A 510 5.27 18.40 -3.33
C VAL A 510 6.64 18.66 -2.68
N ARG A 511 7.44 17.61 -2.51
CA ARG A 511 8.79 17.61 -1.96
C ARG A 511 9.78 17.32 -3.07
N VAL A 512 10.78 18.17 -3.24
CA VAL A 512 11.90 17.96 -4.15
C VAL A 512 13.01 17.24 -3.39
N THR A 513 13.48 16.10 -3.90
CA THR A 513 14.55 15.28 -3.30
C THR A 513 15.66 14.99 -4.30
N GLU A 514 16.92 14.93 -3.86
CA GLU A 514 18.09 14.54 -4.65
C GLU A 514 18.77 13.34 -3.98
N THR A 515 19.23 12.37 -4.75
CA THR A 515 19.88 11.17 -4.19
C THR A 515 21.38 11.39 -4.09
N SER A 516 21.91 11.41 -2.87
CA SER A 516 23.35 11.57 -2.65
C SER A 516 24.15 10.44 -3.29
N ARG A 517 25.00 10.78 -4.27
CA ARG A 517 25.85 9.81 -5.02
C ARG A 517 26.83 9.03 -4.13
N GLU A 518 27.17 9.55 -2.96
CA GLU A 518 28.13 8.92 -2.04
C GLU A 518 27.45 8.04 -0.98
N THR A 519 26.21 8.32 -0.62
CA THR A 519 25.52 7.68 0.53
C THR A 519 24.22 6.98 0.17
N GLN A 520 23.72 7.15 -1.05
CA GLN A 520 22.38 6.75 -1.53
C GLN A 520 21.21 7.25 -0.66
N ALA A 521 21.44 8.23 0.22
CA ALA A 521 20.41 8.87 1.01
C ALA A 521 19.70 9.98 0.21
N GLU A 522 18.37 10.03 0.31
CA GLU A 522 17.58 11.14 -0.22
C GLU A 522 17.78 12.42 0.61
N LEU A 523 18.15 13.50 -0.05
CA LEU A 523 18.30 14.84 0.50
C LEU A 523 17.10 15.69 0.07
N VAL A 524 16.34 16.21 1.04
CA VAL A 524 15.21 17.11 0.77
C VAL A 524 15.72 18.50 0.41
N LEU A 525 15.57 18.90 -0.86
CA LEU A 525 16.03 20.19 -1.37
C LEU A 525 15.06 21.34 -1.05
N SER A 526 13.77 21.09 -1.22
CA SER A 526 12.68 22.06 -0.98
C SER A 526 11.32 21.37 -0.93
N GLU A 527 10.33 22.07 -0.39
CA GLU A 527 8.91 21.75 -0.63
C GLU A 527 8.32 22.89 -1.45
N LEU A 528 7.44 22.56 -2.40
CA LEU A 528 6.78 23.50 -3.31
C LEU A 528 5.27 23.36 -3.16
N GLY A 529 4.54 24.47 -3.20
CA GLY A 529 3.07 24.50 -3.04
C GLY A 529 2.32 25.10 -4.23
N THR A 530 1.00 25.25 -4.05
CA THR A 530 0.10 25.92 -4.99
C THR A 530 0.69 27.21 -5.58
N GLY A 531 0.70 27.31 -6.90
CA GLY A 531 1.22 28.48 -7.63
C GLY A 531 2.70 28.41 -8.00
N GLU A 532 3.42 27.40 -7.50
CA GLU A 532 4.81 27.14 -7.90
C GLU A 532 4.91 26.15 -9.07
N ILE A 533 6.08 26.14 -9.71
CA ILE A 533 6.40 25.27 -10.85
C ILE A 533 7.62 24.39 -10.57
N PHE A 534 7.74 23.27 -11.28
CA PHE A 534 8.97 22.47 -11.27
C PHE A 534 9.24 21.79 -12.62
N GLY A 535 10.45 21.25 -12.76
CA GLY A 535 10.91 20.60 -13.98
C GLY A 535 11.41 21.54 -15.07
N GLU A 536 11.34 22.86 -14.86
CA GLU A 536 11.67 23.89 -15.84
C GLU A 536 13.14 23.85 -16.29
N LEU A 537 14.07 23.51 -15.38
CA LEU A 537 15.50 23.42 -15.70
C LEU A 537 15.80 22.33 -16.73
N GLY A 538 15.09 21.20 -16.69
CA GLY A 538 15.25 20.12 -17.66
C GLY A 538 14.83 20.57 -19.07
N VAL A 539 13.67 21.23 -19.16
CA VAL A 539 13.11 21.76 -20.41
C VAL A 539 13.98 22.85 -21.01
N LEU A 540 14.45 23.79 -20.19
CA LEU A 540 15.24 24.95 -20.64
C LEU A 540 16.68 24.58 -21.00
N ARG A 541 17.29 23.61 -20.31
CA ARG A 541 18.68 23.20 -20.56
C ARG A 541 18.80 22.03 -21.53
N ASN A 542 17.68 21.39 -21.90
CA ASN A 542 17.63 20.11 -22.61
C ASN A 542 18.53 19.06 -21.94
N GLN A 543 18.35 18.89 -20.62
CA GLN A 543 19.16 18.03 -19.76
C GLN A 543 18.26 17.11 -18.91
N PRO A 544 18.79 15.97 -18.42
CA PRO A 544 18.09 15.13 -17.47
C PRO A 544 17.65 15.90 -16.21
N ARG A 545 16.61 15.41 -15.55
CA ARG A 545 16.10 15.95 -14.28
C ARG A 545 17.20 15.90 -13.21
N THR A 546 17.41 17.01 -12.52
CA THR A 546 18.44 17.15 -11.48
C THR A 546 17.97 16.76 -10.07
N ALA A 547 16.68 16.42 -9.93
CA ALA A 547 16.07 16.02 -8.66
C ALA A 547 14.77 15.24 -8.95
N SER A 548 14.39 14.40 -7.99
CA SER A 548 13.06 13.80 -7.90
C SER A 548 12.06 14.78 -7.26
N VAL A 549 10.77 14.58 -7.50
CA VAL A 549 9.67 15.37 -6.92
C VAL A 549 8.57 14.42 -6.48
N VAL A 550 8.11 14.53 -5.23
CA VAL A 550 7.18 13.59 -4.58
C VAL A 550 6.00 14.34 -3.97
N ALA A 551 4.76 13.95 -4.25
CA ALA A 551 3.59 14.54 -3.61
C ALA A 551 3.62 14.29 -2.08
N ILE A 552 3.47 15.34 -1.26
CA ILE A 552 3.41 15.21 0.22
C ILE A 552 1.95 15.02 0.66
N GLU A 553 1.03 15.64 -0.07
CA GLU A 553 -0.41 15.52 0.09
C GLU A 553 -1.06 15.35 -1.29
N ARG A 554 -2.39 15.14 -1.33
CA ARG A 554 -3.12 15.03 -2.61
C ARG A 554 -2.91 16.30 -3.42
N SER A 555 -2.15 16.19 -4.51
CA SER A 555 -1.60 17.32 -5.26
C SER A 555 -2.10 17.31 -6.69
N HIS A 556 -2.61 18.45 -7.12
CA HIS A 556 -3.25 18.63 -8.41
C HIS A 556 -2.33 19.45 -9.31
N ILE A 557 -1.94 18.88 -10.45
CA ILE A 557 -0.80 19.36 -11.22
C ILE A 557 -1.16 19.43 -12.70
N LEU A 558 -0.92 20.60 -13.30
CA LEU A 558 -1.00 20.81 -14.74
C LEU A 558 0.39 20.62 -15.35
N MET A 559 0.55 19.58 -16.15
CA MET A 559 1.77 19.32 -16.91
C MET A 559 1.71 19.99 -18.29
N LEU A 560 2.77 20.71 -18.66
CA LEU A 560 2.91 21.47 -19.89
C LEU A 560 4.05 20.88 -20.75
N PRO A 561 3.74 20.26 -21.91
CA PRO A 561 4.74 19.72 -22.82
C PRO A 561 5.71 20.80 -23.36
N PRO A 562 6.99 20.48 -23.64
CA PRO A 562 8.01 21.44 -24.04
C PRO A 562 7.62 22.24 -25.29
N ALA A 563 7.03 21.59 -26.29
CA ALA A 563 6.56 22.27 -27.49
C ALA A 563 5.46 23.30 -27.21
N ASN A 564 4.59 23.07 -26.21
CA ASN A 564 3.54 24.02 -25.84
C ASN A 564 4.12 25.16 -24.99
N PHE A 565 4.96 24.83 -24.01
CA PHE A 565 5.61 25.80 -23.14
C PHE A 565 6.58 26.72 -23.90
N LEU A 566 7.50 26.18 -24.70
CA LEU A 566 8.48 26.97 -25.45
C LEU A 566 7.82 27.88 -26.48
N ARG A 567 6.78 27.41 -27.20
CA ARG A 567 5.99 28.27 -28.09
C ARG A 567 5.29 29.40 -27.35
N ALA A 568 4.85 29.20 -26.11
CA ALA A 568 4.28 30.26 -25.28
C ALA A 568 5.35 31.27 -24.83
N VAL A 569 6.55 30.80 -24.45
CA VAL A 569 7.70 31.64 -24.09
C VAL A 569 8.17 32.50 -25.28
N GLU A 570 8.26 31.93 -26.47
CA GLU A 570 8.62 32.62 -27.72
C GLU A 570 7.60 33.72 -28.11
N ARG A 571 6.30 33.41 -27.98
CA ARG A 571 5.22 34.31 -28.42
C ARG A 571 4.82 35.37 -27.39
N VAL A 572 5.14 35.16 -26.11
CA VAL A 572 4.72 36.05 -25.02
C VAL A 572 5.94 36.50 -24.19
N PRO A 573 6.56 37.65 -24.53
CA PRO A 573 7.74 38.17 -23.80
C PRO A 573 7.53 38.34 -22.29
N GLY A 574 6.29 38.58 -21.86
CA GLY A 574 5.92 38.65 -20.44
C GLY A 574 6.15 37.32 -19.69
N LEU A 575 5.93 36.17 -20.33
CA LEU A 575 6.17 34.86 -19.75
C LEU A 575 7.68 34.58 -19.61
N ALA A 576 8.49 34.95 -20.61
CA ALA A 576 9.94 34.87 -20.54
C ALA A 576 10.51 35.71 -19.38
N LEU A 577 10.01 36.94 -19.19
CA LEU A 577 10.37 37.80 -18.06
C LEU A 577 9.89 37.25 -16.70
N GLY A 578 8.73 36.58 -16.65
CA GLY A 578 8.26 35.88 -15.46
C GLY A 578 9.19 34.72 -15.08
N LEU A 579 9.58 33.90 -16.06
CA LEU A 579 10.46 32.75 -15.87
C LEU A 579 11.87 33.17 -15.39
N LEU A 580 12.44 34.22 -15.98
CA LEU A 580 13.71 34.81 -15.53
C LEU A 580 13.68 35.22 -14.06
N LYS A 581 12.57 35.80 -13.58
CA LYS A 581 12.41 36.19 -12.16
C LYS A 581 12.35 34.98 -11.23
N VAL A 582 11.64 33.91 -11.62
CA VAL A 582 11.57 32.66 -10.84
C VAL A 582 12.96 32.02 -10.71
N LEU A 583 13.71 31.92 -11.82
CA LEU A 583 15.05 31.34 -11.82
C LEU A 583 16.05 32.19 -11.00
N ALA A 584 16.00 33.52 -11.11
CA ALA A 584 16.84 34.42 -10.33
C ALA A 584 16.58 34.31 -8.82
N ALA A 585 15.32 34.15 -8.40
CA ALA A 585 14.97 33.94 -7.00
C ALA A 585 15.54 32.60 -6.47
N ARG A 586 15.39 31.51 -7.24
CA ARG A 586 15.91 30.18 -6.87
C ARG A 586 17.43 30.16 -6.70
N LEU A 587 18.17 30.89 -7.54
CA LEU A 587 19.62 31.02 -7.41
C LEU A 587 20.02 31.70 -6.08
N GLY A 588 19.36 32.83 -5.74
CA GLY A 588 19.61 33.52 -4.48
C GLY A 588 19.22 32.73 -3.21
N ASP A 589 18.34 31.74 -3.33
CA ASP A 589 18.01 30.82 -2.24
C ASP A 589 18.98 29.65 -2.13
N ALA A 590 19.54 29.17 -3.24
CA ALA A 590 20.59 28.16 -3.25
C ALA A 590 21.87 28.67 -2.55
N ASP A 591 22.34 29.87 -2.90
CA ASP A 591 23.51 30.50 -2.25
C ASP A 591 23.30 30.65 -0.73
N ARG A 592 22.09 31.06 -0.31
CA ARG A 592 21.72 31.18 1.12
C ARG A 592 21.52 29.84 1.84
N LYS A 593 21.41 28.72 1.11
CA LYS A 593 21.41 27.36 1.67
C LYS A 593 22.82 26.80 1.79
N LEU A 594 23.69 27.02 0.79
CA LEU A 594 25.09 26.56 0.79
C LEU A 594 25.89 27.13 1.98
N ALA A 595 25.64 28.39 2.33
CA ALA A 595 26.23 29.03 3.52
C ALA A 595 25.92 28.35 4.87
N ARG A 596 25.00 27.37 4.93
CA ARG A 596 24.55 26.71 6.17
C ARG A 596 25.32 25.43 6.54
N TYR A 597 26.08 24.87 5.60
CA TYR A 597 26.79 23.59 5.77
C TYR A 597 28.32 23.71 5.71
N ALA A 598 28.85 24.93 5.51
CA ALA A 598 30.28 25.18 5.57
C ALA A 598 30.84 24.76 6.96
N PRO A 599 32.01 24.08 7.00
CA PRO A 599 32.81 23.97 8.22
C PRO A 599 33.15 25.35 8.78
N ASP A 600 33.47 25.44 10.07
CA ASP A 600 34.01 26.66 10.65
C ASP A 600 35.28 27.09 9.87
N PRO A 601 35.31 28.29 9.27
CA PRO A 601 36.37 28.65 8.32
C PRO A 601 37.74 28.84 8.98
N LEU A 602 37.81 28.90 10.31
CA LEU A 602 39.04 29.02 11.07
C LEU A 602 39.62 27.66 11.50
N THR A 603 38.77 26.78 12.01
CA THR A 603 39.18 25.50 12.64
C THR A 603 38.89 24.26 11.80
N GLY A 604 38.09 24.38 10.73
CA GLY A 604 37.64 23.25 9.92
C GLY A 604 36.63 22.31 10.61
N LEU A 605 36.25 22.60 11.86
CA LEU A 605 35.29 21.80 12.62
C LEU A 605 33.84 21.98 12.16
N MET A 606 32.97 21.07 12.58
CA MET A 606 31.52 21.24 12.40
C MET A 606 31.01 22.48 13.16
N SER A 607 29.97 23.12 12.62
CA SER A 607 29.22 24.15 13.34
C SER A 607 28.25 23.54 14.36
N ARG A 608 27.81 24.33 15.36
CA ARG A 608 26.76 23.93 16.33
C ARG A 608 25.54 23.27 15.67
N ARG A 609 25.12 23.79 14.51
CA ARG A 609 23.95 23.27 13.78
C ARG A 609 24.21 21.91 13.13
N ALA A 610 25.40 21.71 12.55
CA ALA A 610 25.79 20.42 11.96
C ALA A 610 25.92 19.33 13.02
N LEU A 611 26.44 19.67 14.21
CA LEU A 611 26.53 18.75 15.35
C LEU A 611 25.14 18.20 15.76
N ILE A 612 24.15 19.08 15.90
CA ILE A 612 22.78 18.71 16.32
C ILE A 612 22.10 17.78 15.31
N GLU A 613 22.30 18.04 14.01
CA GLU A 613 21.80 17.17 12.92
C GLU A 613 22.45 15.78 12.95
N GLN A 614 23.78 15.70 13.10
CA GLN A 614 24.47 14.41 13.14
C GLN A 614 24.17 13.62 14.42
N TYR A 615 24.02 14.29 15.57
CA TYR A 615 23.64 13.65 16.84
C TYR A 615 22.39 12.77 16.71
N ARG A 616 21.33 13.29 16.05
CA ARG A 616 20.05 12.57 15.88
C ARG A 616 20.26 11.20 15.21
N ARG A 617 21.16 11.12 14.24
CA ARG A 617 21.47 9.89 13.48
C ARG A 617 22.20 8.88 14.37
N VAL A 618 23.24 9.31 15.09
CA VAL A 618 24.07 8.41 15.91
C VAL A 618 23.37 7.96 17.21
N ALA A 619 22.60 8.85 17.85
CA ALA A 619 21.87 8.57 19.09
C ALA A 619 20.79 7.49 18.91
N ALA A 620 20.14 7.45 17.74
CA ALA A 620 19.17 6.42 17.40
C ALA A 620 19.78 5.00 17.36
N GLY A 621 21.07 4.89 17.01
CA GLY A 621 21.82 3.62 17.07
C GLY A 621 22.14 3.19 18.51
N ALA A 622 22.64 4.13 19.32
CA ALA A 622 22.96 3.87 20.73
C ALA A 622 21.73 3.49 21.57
N ARG A 623 20.57 4.14 21.34
CA ARG A 623 19.29 3.76 21.97
C ARG A 623 18.91 2.30 21.71
N ARG A 624 19.12 1.78 20.49
CA ARG A 624 18.88 0.36 20.16
C ARG A 624 19.85 -0.59 20.87
N ARG A 625 21.12 -0.18 21.01
CA ARG A 625 22.17 -0.94 21.71
C ARG A 625 22.11 -0.84 23.24
N ARG A 626 21.24 0.01 23.78
CA ARG A 626 21.13 0.33 25.22
C ARG A 626 22.44 0.87 25.81
N THR A 627 23.10 1.73 25.05
CA THR A 627 24.36 2.40 25.42
C THR A 627 24.14 3.90 25.63
N GLY A 628 24.99 4.53 26.44
CA GLY A 628 24.84 5.94 26.83
C GLY A 628 25.46 6.93 25.84
N ALA A 629 25.21 8.21 26.09
CA ALA A 629 25.82 9.34 25.40
C ALA A 629 26.53 10.27 26.39
N LEU A 630 27.64 10.85 25.94
CA LEU A 630 28.50 11.75 26.70
C LEU A 630 28.71 13.04 25.89
N LEU A 631 28.41 14.18 26.48
CA LEU A 631 28.79 15.50 25.96
C LEU A 631 29.87 16.09 26.86
N ILE A 632 30.94 16.59 26.25
CA ILE A 632 31.95 17.45 26.86
C ILE A 632 31.84 18.81 26.20
N LEU A 633 31.56 19.84 26.99
CA LEU A 633 31.57 21.24 26.57
C LEU A 633 32.86 21.88 27.08
N LEU A 634 33.60 22.56 26.20
CA LEU A 634 34.85 23.24 26.52
C LEU A 634 34.75 24.72 26.13
N ASP A 635 35.38 25.58 26.93
CA ASP A 635 35.44 27.03 26.69
C ASP A 635 36.86 27.56 26.91
N VAL A 636 37.33 28.43 26.02
CA VAL A 636 38.65 29.06 26.07
C VAL A 636 38.60 30.31 26.94
N LEU A 637 39.01 30.18 28.20
CA LEU A 637 38.96 31.28 29.15
C LEU A 637 39.88 32.43 28.71
N GLU A 638 39.36 33.65 28.86
CA GLU A 638 40.07 34.90 28.57
C GLU A 638 40.59 35.06 27.12
N LEU A 639 40.02 34.36 26.13
CA LEU A 639 40.42 34.51 24.71
C LEU A 639 40.49 35.98 24.26
N ARG A 640 39.59 36.83 24.75
CA ARG A 640 39.64 38.29 24.51
C ARG A 640 40.94 38.93 25.00
N ARG A 641 41.41 38.60 26.21
CA ARG A 641 42.67 39.10 26.77
C ARG A 641 43.89 38.59 25.99
N ILE A 642 43.81 37.38 25.43
CA ILE A 642 44.82 36.83 24.53
C ILE A 642 44.85 37.64 23.22
N ASN A 643 43.69 37.89 22.60
CA ASN A 643 43.57 38.73 21.39
C ASN A 643 44.06 40.17 21.61
N ASP A 644 43.70 40.79 22.73
CA ASP A 644 44.09 42.16 23.07
C ASP A 644 45.61 42.28 23.32
N ARG A 645 46.28 41.21 23.77
CA ARG A 645 47.72 41.20 24.10
C ARG A 645 48.62 40.71 22.97
N TYR A 646 48.17 39.76 22.15
CA TYR A 646 48.99 39.08 21.14
C TYR A 646 48.42 39.19 19.71
N GLY A 647 47.24 39.81 19.55
CA GLY A 647 46.54 39.98 18.27
C GLY A 647 45.63 38.81 17.90
N TYR A 648 44.61 39.10 17.07
CA TYR A 648 43.62 38.11 16.64
C TYR A 648 44.23 36.90 15.92
N ALA A 649 45.27 37.10 15.10
CA ALA A 649 45.98 36.01 14.43
C ALA A 649 46.61 35.02 15.43
N PHE A 650 46.94 35.46 16.65
CA PHE A 650 47.45 34.59 17.70
C PHE A 650 46.33 33.82 18.41
N GLY A 651 45.19 34.46 18.70
CA GLY A 651 44.01 33.76 19.22
C GLY A 651 43.43 32.76 18.22
N ASP A 652 43.53 33.04 16.93
CA ASP A 652 43.20 32.12 15.84
C ASP A 652 44.06 30.85 15.88
N GLU A 653 45.36 30.96 16.10
CA GLU A 653 46.25 29.80 16.30
C GLU A 653 45.98 29.05 17.62
N VAL A 654 45.59 29.76 18.69
CA VAL A 654 45.12 29.12 19.94
C VAL A 654 43.88 28.26 19.69
N LEU A 655 42.88 28.80 18.98
CA LEU A 655 41.64 28.09 18.64
C LEU A 655 41.88 26.87 17.75
N LYS A 656 42.75 26.98 16.73
CA LYS A 656 43.18 25.83 15.92
C LYS A 656 43.90 24.78 16.75
N THR A 657 44.78 25.19 17.68
CA THR A 657 45.52 24.26 18.54
C THR A 657 44.59 23.48 19.47
N VAL A 658 43.53 24.12 19.99
CA VAL A 658 42.48 23.46 20.78
C VAL A 658 41.68 22.48 19.90
N ALA A 659 41.29 22.89 18.68
CA ALA A 659 40.60 22.02 17.73
C ALA A 659 41.40 20.75 17.38
N ASP A 660 42.67 20.91 17.00
CA ASP A 660 43.60 19.80 16.71
C ASP A 660 43.74 18.84 17.91
N ALA A 661 43.90 19.38 19.12
CA ALA A 661 44.07 18.57 20.33
C ALA A 661 42.82 17.75 20.68
N ILE A 662 41.63 18.30 20.42
CA ILE A 662 40.36 17.60 20.60
C ILE A 662 40.22 16.48 19.55
N LEU A 663 40.58 16.74 18.29
CA LEU A 663 40.60 15.72 17.23
C LEU A 663 41.59 14.59 17.54
N GLU A 664 42.80 14.90 18.03
CA GLU A 664 43.77 13.88 18.50
C GLU A 664 43.27 13.06 19.71
N ALA A 665 42.35 13.60 20.52
CA ALA A 665 41.81 12.95 21.70
C ALA A 665 40.56 12.07 21.42
N THR A 666 40.02 12.15 20.20
CA THR A 666 38.73 11.55 19.82
C THR A 666 38.88 10.56 18.68
N ARG A 667 37.85 9.75 18.43
CA ARG A 667 37.79 8.81 17.31
C ARG A 667 37.13 9.51 16.11
N THR A 668 37.37 8.99 14.91
CA THR A 668 36.73 9.46 13.67
C THR A 668 35.19 9.34 13.68
N THR A 669 34.62 8.57 14.61
CA THR A 669 33.18 8.41 14.83
C THR A 669 32.58 9.37 15.85
N ASP A 670 33.43 10.06 16.63
CA ASP A 670 32.99 11.01 17.65
C ASP A 670 32.70 12.36 16.98
N LEU A 671 31.71 13.10 17.48
CA LEU A 671 31.29 14.35 16.85
C LEU A 671 31.97 15.55 17.54
N VAL A 672 32.82 16.27 16.80
CA VAL A 672 33.56 17.45 17.28
C VAL A 672 33.11 18.70 16.54
N ALA A 673 32.73 19.74 17.28
CA ALA A 673 32.24 21.00 16.72
C ALA A 673 32.78 22.22 17.47
N ARG A 674 32.93 23.34 16.73
CA ARG A 674 33.02 24.67 17.33
C ARG A 674 31.61 25.24 17.43
N VAL A 675 31.16 25.52 18.66
CA VAL A 675 29.76 25.86 18.93
C VAL A 675 29.55 27.35 19.21
N GLY A 676 30.61 28.06 19.60
CA GLY A 676 30.67 29.51 19.84
C GLY A 676 32.00 30.10 19.34
N GLY A 677 32.32 31.34 19.75
CA GLY A 677 33.59 31.98 19.37
C GLY A 677 34.80 31.31 20.04
N ASP A 678 34.66 30.99 21.31
CA ASP A 678 35.61 30.38 22.24
C ASP A 678 35.18 28.96 22.67
N GLU A 679 33.95 28.55 22.34
CA GLU A 679 33.34 27.30 22.80
C GLU A 679 33.45 26.14 21.79
N PHE A 680 33.77 24.95 22.30
CA PHE A 680 33.86 23.69 21.57
C PHE A 680 33.02 22.61 22.24
N ALA A 681 32.45 21.69 21.44
CA ALA A 681 31.68 20.56 21.93
C ALA A 681 32.21 19.24 21.36
N VAL A 682 32.30 18.23 22.21
CA VAL A 682 32.66 16.85 21.87
C VAL A 682 31.55 15.93 22.33
N LEU A 683 30.93 15.23 21.38
CA LEU A 683 29.81 14.34 21.65
C LEU A 683 30.16 12.91 21.23
N LEU A 684 30.18 12.02 22.22
CA LEU A 684 30.42 10.58 22.05
C LEU A 684 29.14 9.80 22.33
N VAL A 685 28.88 8.78 21.51
CA VAL A 685 27.84 7.77 21.74
C VAL A 685 28.49 6.42 22.04
N ASP A 686 27.67 5.44 22.45
CA ASP A 686 28.12 4.11 22.87
C ASP A 686 29.03 4.11 24.12
N VAL A 687 28.89 5.13 24.98
CA VAL A 687 29.67 5.29 26.21
C VAL A 687 28.97 4.60 27.39
N VAL A 688 29.74 3.90 28.23
CA VAL A 688 29.27 3.33 29.51
C VAL A 688 29.81 4.13 30.71
N PRO A 689 29.11 4.18 31.87
CA PRO A 689 29.42 5.11 32.96
C PRO A 689 30.88 5.05 33.46
N LYS A 690 31.47 3.86 33.50
CA LYS A 690 32.86 3.63 33.93
C LYS A 690 33.92 4.28 33.03
N ASP A 691 33.60 4.55 31.77
CA ASP A 691 34.57 5.05 30.78
C ASP A 691 34.53 6.59 30.68
N VAL A 692 33.52 7.25 31.26
CA VAL A 692 33.31 8.71 31.20
C VAL A 692 34.53 9.48 31.69
N GLN A 693 35.03 9.16 32.89
CA GLN A 693 36.19 9.85 33.47
C GLN A 693 37.46 9.64 32.62
N CYS A 694 37.66 8.42 32.11
CA CYS A 694 38.79 8.10 31.24
C CYS A 694 38.80 8.91 29.93
N VAL A 695 37.63 9.15 29.33
CA VAL A 695 37.50 10.00 28.14
C VAL A 695 37.79 11.48 28.48
N VAL A 696 37.25 11.99 29.57
CA VAL A 696 37.46 13.38 30.03
C VAL A 696 38.95 13.64 30.32
N ASP A 697 39.62 12.71 31.01
CA ASP A 697 41.05 12.84 31.33
C ASP A 697 41.94 12.72 30.08
N ARG A 698 41.55 11.90 29.09
CA ARG A 698 42.25 11.81 27.80
C ARG A 698 42.18 13.13 27.02
N VAL A 699 41.00 13.76 26.93
CA VAL A 699 40.82 15.07 26.28
C VAL A 699 41.64 16.14 27.00
N ARG A 700 41.57 16.20 28.34
CA ARG A 700 42.38 17.12 29.15
C ARG A 700 43.89 16.93 28.91
N SER A 701 44.37 15.69 28.98
CA SER A 701 45.79 15.35 28.79
C SER A 701 46.32 15.76 27.42
N LYS A 702 45.55 15.50 26.35
CA LYS A 702 45.92 15.86 24.98
C LYS A 702 45.98 17.36 24.74
N ILE A 703 45.10 18.13 25.36
CA ILE A 703 45.15 19.59 25.29
C ILE A 703 46.40 20.14 26.01
N GLU A 704 46.73 19.63 27.20
CA GLU A 704 47.98 20.03 27.89
C GLU A 704 49.25 19.61 27.12
N GLU A 705 49.22 18.49 26.39
CA GLU A 705 50.29 18.09 25.47
C GLU A 705 50.43 19.06 24.29
N ALA A 706 49.32 19.43 23.65
CA ALA A 706 49.30 20.36 22.53
C ALA A 706 49.79 21.78 22.92
N LYS A 707 49.44 22.27 24.12
CA LYS A 707 49.98 23.52 24.68
C LYS A 707 51.50 23.53 24.73
N ARG A 708 52.11 22.47 25.29
CA ARG A 708 53.56 22.33 25.37
C ARG A 708 54.20 22.19 23.99
N ARG A 709 53.59 21.41 23.09
CA ARG A 709 54.10 21.13 21.74
C ARG A 709 54.14 22.37 20.83
N ARG A 710 53.24 23.35 21.03
CA ARG A 710 53.15 24.58 20.23
C ARG A 710 53.65 25.85 20.93
N GLU A 711 54.36 25.72 22.05
CA GLU A 711 54.97 26.84 22.79
C GLU A 711 54.00 28.00 23.10
N LEU A 712 52.72 27.70 23.34
CA LEU A 712 51.72 28.72 23.65
C LEU A 712 52.04 29.39 25.01
N PRO A 713 52.00 30.73 25.11
CA PRO A 713 52.32 31.44 26.33
C PRO A 713 51.27 31.16 27.41
N GLU A 714 51.70 30.93 28.65
CA GLU A 714 50.77 30.90 29.78
C GLU A 714 50.10 32.29 29.91
N PRO A 715 48.75 32.35 29.94
CA PRO A 715 47.90 31.43 30.69
C PRO A 715 46.70 30.89 29.88
N LEU A 716 46.91 29.93 28.97
CA LEU A 716 45.78 29.27 28.29
C LEU A 716 45.04 28.33 29.26
N ALA A 717 44.02 28.85 29.94
CA ALA A 717 43.12 28.09 30.80
C ALA A 717 41.85 27.69 30.01
N LEU A 718 41.35 26.47 30.27
CA LEU A 718 40.09 25.99 29.70
C LEU A 718 39.11 25.64 30.80
N SER A 719 37.84 26.00 30.60
CA SER A 719 36.73 25.47 31.39
C SER A 719 36.15 24.23 30.68
N LEU A 720 35.68 23.26 31.45
CA LEU A 720 35.15 22.01 30.92
C LEU A 720 33.97 21.52 31.75
N GLY A 721 32.82 21.36 31.10
CA GLY A 721 31.61 20.76 31.63
C GLY A 721 31.30 19.41 30.99
N VAL A 722 30.66 18.52 31.74
CA VAL A 722 30.38 17.14 31.34
C VAL A 722 28.94 16.77 31.63
N ALA A 723 28.22 16.26 30.62
CA ALA A 723 26.91 15.65 30.78
C ALA A 723 26.92 14.21 30.25
N PHE A 724 26.41 13.27 31.05
CA PHE A 724 26.26 11.87 30.66
C PHE A 724 24.80 11.43 30.83
N ALA A 725 24.23 10.86 29.77
CA ALA A 725 22.92 10.24 29.79
C ALA A 725 23.02 8.73 29.56
N SER A 726 22.50 7.93 30.50
CA SER A 726 22.44 6.47 30.39
C SER A 726 21.52 5.98 29.26
N THR A 727 20.55 6.80 28.86
CA THR A 727 19.77 6.66 27.62
C THR A 727 19.88 7.98 26.85
N PRO A 728 20.43 7.99 25.62
CA PRO A 728 20.60 9.23 24.86
C PRO A 728 19.26 9.94 24.58
N PRO A 729 19.09 11.23 24.90
CA PRO A 729 17.85 11.98 24.62
C PRO A 729 17.60 12.14 23.11
N ASP A 730 16.36 12.46 22.71
CA ASP A 730 16.01 12.63 21.29
C ASP A 730 16.61 13.91 20.66
N VAL A 731 16.87 14.93 21.48
CA VAL A 731 17.61 16.15 21.12
C VAL A 731 18.79 16.36 22.08
N PRO A 732 19.91 16.95 21.64
CA PRO A 732 21.10 17.10 22.49
C PRO A 732 21.02 18.32 23.41
N ASP A 733 19.99 19.17 23.30
CA ASP A 733 19.89 20.43 24.05
C ASP A 733 19.83 20.23 25.58
N ASP A 734 19.32 19.10 26.05
CA ASP A 734 19.37 18.73 27.48
C ASP A 734 20.80 18.40 27.92
N LEU A 735 21.57 17.64 27.12
CA LEU A 735 22.99 17.39 27.38
C LEU A 735 23.80 18.69 27.39
N PHE A 736 23.50 19.63 26.48
CA PHE A 736 24.13 20.95 26.47
C PHE A 736 23.84 21.75 27.75
N ARG A 737 22.58 21.76 28.22
CA ARG A 737 22.17 22.44 29.44
C ARG A 737 22.82 21.86 30.68
N ASP A 738 22.91 20.53 30.76
CA ASP A 738 23.54 19.82 31.87
C ASP A 738 25.06 20.05 31.90
N ALA A 739 25.71 20.03 30.72
CA ALA A 739 27.14 20.26 30.59
C ALA A 739 27.52 21.71 30.93
N ASP A 740 26.75 22.69 30.48
CA ASP A 740 26.93 24.10 30.87
C ASP A 740 26.70 24.29 32.38
N THR A 741 25.68 23.65 32.96
CA THR A 741 25.44 23.68 34.42
C THR A 741 26.62 23.10 35.21
N ASP A 742 27.21 21.99 34.77
CA ASP A 742 28.41 21.41 35.36
C ASP A 742 29.65 22.31 35.17
N MET A 743 29.80 22.93 33.99
CA MET A 743 30.85 23.91 33.70
C MET A 743 30.77 25.12 34.64
N GLN A 744 29.58 25.70 34.82
CA GLN A 744 29.35 26.84 35.71
C GLN A 744 29.64 26.50 37.17
N ARG A 745 29.23 25.31 37.65
CA ARG A 745 29.58 24.83 39.00
C ARG A 745 31.08 24.72 39.22
N ARG A 746 31.84 24.32 38.19
CA ARG A 746 33.31 24.18 38.23
C ARG A 746 34.07 25.50 38.02
N ARG A 747 33.40 26.58 37.60
CA ARG A 747 33.98 27.93 37.47
C ARG A 747 33.98 28.73 38.78
N LEU A 748 33.20 28.33 39.78
CA LEU A 748 33.15 29.01 41.08
C LEU A 748 34.37 28.60 41.93
N PRO A 749 35.12 29.56 42.51
CA PRO A 749 36.22 29.24 43.41
C PRO A 749 35.71 28.75 44.78
N VAL A 750 36.45 27.81 45.34
CA VAL A 750 36.67 27.65 46.79
C VAL A 750 38.09 28.10 47.06
#